data_AF-A0A4U5PSD5-F1
#
_entry.id   AF-A0A4U5PSD5-F1
#
_cell.length_a   1.000
_cell.length_b   1.000
_cell.length_c   1.000
_cell.angle_alpha   90.00
_cell.angle_beta   90.00
_cell.angle_gamma   90.00
#
_symmetry.space_group_name_H-M   'P 1'
#
loop_
_entity.id
_entity.type
_entity.pdbx_description
1 polymer ?
#
loop_
_entity_poly.entity_id
_entity_poly.type
_entity_poly.pdbx_seq_one_letter_code
_entity_poly.pdbx_strand_id
1 'polypeptide(L)'
;MIADGVENEEKWLAAGIAGLQQNAFYMHRALDSNNLRDALKYSAQMLSELRTSKLSPHKYYELYMRAFDELRKLEMFFKEEARRGCSIIDLYELVQHAGNILPRLYLLCTVGSVYIKSKEAPAKDVLKDLVEMCRGIQHPVRGLFLRSYLSQVSRDKLPDIGSEYEGDADTVVDAVEFVLQNFTEMNKLWVRMQHQGPAREKEKREKERSELRDLVGKNLHVLSQIEGVDLDMYKDTVLPRVLEQVVNCKDEIAQFYLMDCIIQVFPDEYHLQTLEILLGACPQLQPSVDIKTVLSRLMERLSNYAASSAEVLPEFLQVEAFSKLNNAIGKVIEAQVDMPIFGAVTLYSSLLTFTLHVHPDRLDYADQVLGACVKKLSSKGKLDDSKATKQIVALLSAPLEKYNDIVTALKLSNYPRVMEYLDIETNKIMATVIIQSIMKNNTHISTADKVEALFELMTGLIKDLDGAEEEVDEDDFKEEQNSVARLIQMLYNDDQEEMFQIICTVKKHIMTGGPKRLPFTVPPLVFLSLKLVRRLQGSSQDQEENPFGDDSSTSPKKIFQLLNQTIEALSIVPAPELALRLYLQCAEAANDCDLEPVAYEFFTQAYILYEEEVSDSKAQVTALHLIIGTLQRMHVFGVENRDTLTHKATGYSAKLLKKPDQCRAVYGCAHLFWVDDQDNMKDGERVLICLKRALRIANAAQQMSNAARGNTGSVLLFVEILNKYLYFYEKGNPQITVAAIQSLIELITTEMQSDNSPPDPAADAFLASTLRYLQFQKQKGGAISEKYEAIKIWHSWWSEELDASNASSVLTPCVLIRFW
;
A
#
# COMPACT_ATOMS: atom_id res chain seq x y z
N MET A 1 35.44 17.74 -29.58
CA MET A 1 35.56 16.53 -30.42
C MET A 1 34.22 15.87 -30.75
N ILE A 2 33.28 15.62 -29.81
CA ILE A 2 31.93 15.13 -30.17
C ILE A 2 31.11 16.25 -30.86
N ALA A 3 31.22 17.50 -30.38
CA ALA A 3 30.53 18.65 -30.98
C ALA A 3 30.92 18.91 -32.46
N ASP A 4 32.21 18.79 -32.81
CA ASP A 4 32.69 18.97 -34.19
C ASP A 4 32.19 17.88 -35.15
N GLY A 5 31.90 16.67 -34.65
CA GLY A 5 31.31 15.59 -35.45
C GLY A 5 29.83 15.85 -35.79
N VAL A 6 29.08 16.39 -34.83
CA VAL A 6 27.63 16.67 -34.98
C VAL A 6 27.38 17.81 -35.97
N GLU A 7 28.15 18.90 -35.88
CA GLU A 7 28.06 20.03 -36.84
C GLU A 7 28.37 19.62 -38.28
N ASN A 8 29.35 18.72 -38.47
CA ASN A 8 29.72 18.25 -39.80
C ASN A 8 28.66 17.33 -40.42
N GLU A 9 28.02 16.49 -39.61
CA GLU A 9 26.90 15.67 -40.08
C GLU A 9 25.67 16.50 -40.48
N GLU A 10 25.36 17.59 -39.75
CA GLU A 10 24.26 18.49 -40.13
C GLU A 10 24.53 19.21 -41.46
N LYS A 11 25.77 19.66 -41.67
CA LYS A 11 26.18 20.23 -42.97
C LYS A 11 26.04 19.22 -44.10
N TRP A 12 26.42 17.96 -43.88
CA TRP A 12 26.25 16.90 -44.88
C TRP A 12 24.77 16.57 -45.14
N LEU A 13 23.94 16.58 -44.10
CA LEU A 13 22.50 16.38 -44.24
C LEU A 13 21.86 17.52 -45.04
N ALA A 14 22.17 18.77 -44.70
CA ALA A 14 21.66 19.94 -45.41
C ALA A 14 22.08 19.94 -46.89
N ALA A 15 23.34 19.58 -47.18
CA ALA A 15 23.82 19.43 -48.55
C ALA A 15 23.07 18.31 -49.30
N GLY A 16 22.85 17.16 -48.66
CA GLY A 16 22.09 16.04 -49.24
C GLY A 16 20.62 16.40 -49.50
N ILE A 17 19.96 17.12 -48.58
CA ILE A 17 18.59 17.60 -48.76
C ILE A 17 18.51 18.62 -49.90
N ALA A 18 19.45 19.57 -49.98
CA ALA A 18 19.49 20.56 -51.05
C ALA A 18 19.68 19.88 -52.42
N GLY A 19 20.59 18.91 -52.52
CA GLY A 19 20.79 18.12 -53.74
C GLY A 19 19.55 17.30 -54.12
N LEU A 20 18.87 16.70 -53.13
CA LEU A 20 17.62 15.98 -53.32
C LEU A 20 16.51 16.92 -53.85
N GLN A 21 16.29 18.06 -53.21
CA GLN A 21 15.27 19.05 -53.60
C GLN A 21 15.54 19.64 -54.98
N GLN A 22 16.80 19.93 -55.31
CA GLN A 22 17.18 20.42 -56.62
C GLN A 22 16.83 19.40 -57.72
N ASN A 23 17.19 18.13 -57.52
CA ASN A 23 16.88 17.06 -58.47
C ASN A 23 15.37 16.75 -58.51
N ALA A 24 14.67 16.82 -57.38
CA ALA A 24 13.21 16.66 -57.32
C ALA A 24 12.48 17.77 -58.09
N PHE A 25 12.96 19.01 -58.04
CA PHE A 25 12.40 20.11 -58.83
C PHE A 25 12.55 19.86 -60.34
N TYR A 26 13.73 19.41 -60.79
CA TYR A 26 13.93 19.04 -62.19
C TYR A 26 13.13 17.81 -62.60
N MET A 27 12.96 16.85 -61.69
CA MET A 27 12.09 15.70 -61.88
C MET A 27 10.65 16.16 -62.09
N HIS A 28 10.08 16.98 -61.22
CA HIS A 28 8.71 17.50 -61.38
C HIS A 28 8.50 18.24 -62.70
N ARG A 29 9.43 19.11 -63.07
CA ARG A 29 9.36 19.80 -64.36
C ARG A 29 9.38 18.83 -65.55
N ALA A 30 10.14 17.74 -65.46
CA ALA A 30 10.16 16.69 -66.48
C ALA A 30 8.86 15.86 -66.50
N LEU A 31 8.27 15.60 -65.32
CA LEU A 31 6.97 14.92 -65.18
C LEU A 31 5.85 15.77 -65.80
N ASP A 32 5.80 17.07 -65.51
CA ASP A 32 4.83 18.00 -66.10
C ASP A 32 4.97 18.11 -67.63
N SER A 33 6.19 17.93 -68.13
CA SER A 33 6.49 17.93 -69.57
C SER A 33 6.30 16.56 -70.24
N ASN A 34 5.83 15.53 -69.51
CA ASN A 34 5.73 14.13 -69.94
C ASN A 34 7.03 13.56 -70.55
N ASN A 35 8.20 14.01 -70.09
CA ASN A 35 9.48 13.49 -70.56
C ASN A 35 10.00 12.42 -69.60
N LEU A 36 9.63 11.17 -69.88
CA LEU A 36 9.92 10.01 -69.04
C LEU A 36 11.43 9.74 -68.87
N ARG A 37 12.23 9.98 -69.92
CA ARG A 37 13.68 9.74 -69.88
C ARG A 37 14.40 10.71 -68.93
N ASP A 38 14.03 12.00 -69.00
CA ASP A 38 14.60 13.00 -68.11
C ASP A 38 14.06 12.86 -66.68
N ALA A 39 12.78 12.48 -66.52
CA ALA A 39 12.21 12.16 -65.21
C ALA A 39 12.96 11.01 -64.52
N LEU A 40 13.25 9.91 -65.25
CA LEU A 40 14.04 8.78 -64.74
C LEU A 40 15.50 9.16 -64.45
N LYS A 41 16.09 10.04 -65.25
CA LYS A 41 17.46 10.52 -65.02
C LYS A 41 17.55 11.35 -63.75
N TYR A 42 16.64 12.30 -63.57
CA TYR A 42 16.62 13.16 -62.38
C TYR A 42 16.20 12.39 -61.12
N SER A 43 15.29 11.42 -61.22
CA SER A 43 14.96 10.54 -60.09
C SER A 43 16.14 9.63 -59.71
N ALA A 44 16.88 9.09 -60.68
CA ALA A 44 18.09 8.31 -60.40
C ALA A 44 19.21 9.15 -59.76
N GLN A 45 19.35 10.42 -60.16
CA GLN A 45 20.28 11.37 -59.54
C GLN A 45 19.83 11.76 -58.13
N MET A 46 18.54 12.01 -57.92
CA MET A 46 17.97 12.27 -56.60
C MET A 46 18.25 11.11 -55.64
N LEU A 47 17.98 9.87 -56.06
CA LEU A 47 18.23 8.66 -55.26
C LEU A 47 19.71 8.36 -55.07
N SER A 48 20.60 8.98 -55.86
CA SER A 48 22.04 8.81 -55.68
C SER A 48 22.55 9.45 -54.38
N GLU A 49 21.84 10.43 -53.83
CA GLU A 49 22.14 11.05 -52.52
C GLU A 49 21.96 10.05 -51.37
N LEU A 50 21.04 9.09 -51.49
CA LEU A 50 20.82 8.01 -50.52
C LEU A 50 22.01 7.02 -50.44
N ARG A 51 23.00 7.15 -51.33
CA ARG A 51 24.23 6.34 -51.30
C ARG A 51 25.27 6.86 -50.32
N THR A 52 25.01 7.95 -49.59
CA THR A 52 25.95 8.44 -48.58
C THR A 52 26.13 7.41 -47.44
N SER A 53 27.37 7.26 -46.94
CA SER A 53 27.69 6.48 -45.72
C SER A 53 27.97 7.39 -44.51
N LYS A 54 27.96 8.71 -44.71
CA LYS A 54 28.48 9.67 -43.73
C LYS A 54 27.45 10.11 -42.68
N LEU A 55 26.19 9.72 -42.87
CA LEU A 55 25.09 10.10 -41.99
C LEU A 55 24.84 9.02 -40.95
N SER A 56 24.52 9.44 -39.74
CA SER A 56 23.93 8.58 -38.72
C SER A 56 22.55 8.06 -39.17
N PRO A 57 22.08 6.90 -38.66
CA PRO A 57 20.79 6.33 -39.06
C PRO A 57 19.59 7.26 -38.89
N HIS A 58 19.55 8.08 -37.84
CA HIS A 58 18.49 9.07 -37.63
C HIS A 58 18.49 10.16 -38.73
N LYS A 59 19.66 10.70 -39.08
CA LYS A 59 19.77 11.70 -40.15
C LYS A 59 19.52 11.07 -41.52
N TYR A 60 19.91 9.81 -41.70
CA TYR A 60 19.57 9.04 -42.89
C TYR A 60 18.06 8.80 -43.01
N TYR A 61 17.36 8.54 -41.90
CA TYR A 61 15.90 8.44 -41.86
C TYR A 61 15.24 9.73 -42.35
N GLU A 62 15.72 10.91 -41.92
CA GLU A 62 15.17 12.19 -42.37
C GLU A 62 15.36 12.41 -43.88
N LEU A 63 16.55 12.10 -44.41
CA LEU A 63 16.83 12.15 -45.84
C LEU A 63 15.96 11.15 -46.62
N TYR A 64 15.80 9.93 -46.08
CA TYR A 64 14.95 8.89 -46.65
C TYR A 64 13.49 9.32 -46.72
N MET A 65 12.93 9.94 -45.67
CA MET A 65 11.54 10.38 -45.66
C MET A 65 11.28 11.44 -46.74
N ARG A 66 12.21 12.37 -46.96
CA ARG A 66 12.09 13.33 -48.07
C ARG A 66 12.17 12.65 -49.44
N ALA A 67 13.07 11.69 -49.63
CA ALA A 67 13.13 10.92 -50.88
C ALA A 67 11.84 10.11 -51.10
N PHE A 68 11.28 9.57 -50.02
CA PHE A 68 10.08 8.74 -50.04
C PHE A 68 8.84 9.52 -50.50
N ASP A 69 8.65 10.75 -50.02
CA ASP A 69 7.56 11.62 -50.46
C ASP A 69 7.64 11.93 -51.96
N GLU A 70 8.85 12.11 -52.48
CA GLU A 70 9.09 12.33 -53.91
C GLU A 70 8.84 11.06 -54.75
N LEU A 71 9.23 9.89 -54.24
CA LEU A 71 8.95 8.61 -54.89
C LEU A 71 7.45 8.31 -54.98
N ARG A 72 6.64 8.73 -53.99
CA ARG A 72 5.17 8.58 -54.05
C ARG A 72 4.55 9.37 -55.20
N LYS A 73 5.04 10.59 -55.45
CA LYS A 73 4.60 11.39 -56.61
C LYS A 73 4.99 10.72 -57.92
N LEU A 74 6.18 10.11 -57.97
CA LEU A 74 6.63 9.34 -59.12
C LEU A 74 5.78 8.08 -59.36
N GLU A 75 5.37 7.35 -58.31
CA GLU A 75 4.44 6.22 -58.41
C GLU A 75 3.09 6.65 -59.02
N MET A 76 2.53 7.78 -58.56
CA MET A 76 1.29 8.34 -59.09
C MET A 76 1.41 8.64 -60.59
N PHE A 77 2.53 9.24 -61.00
CA PHE A 77 2.81 9.50 -62.41
C PHE A 77 2.89 8.22 -63.24
N PHE A 78 3.63 7.20 -62.79
CA PHE A 78 3.70 5.92 -63.50
C PHE A 78 2.32 5.24 -63.62
N LYS A 79 1.46 5.40 -62.62
CA LYS A 79 0.08 4.90 -62.68
C LYS A 79 -0.76 5.64 -63.74
N GLU A 80 -0.56 6.94 -63.90
CA GLU A 80 -1.22 7.72 -64.96
C GLU A 80 -0.69 7.37 -66.36
N GLU A 81 0.62 7.13 -66.48
CA GLU A 81 1.26 6.76 -67.74
C GLU A 81 0.87 5.34 -68.19
N ALA A 82 0.70 4.41 -67.24
CA ALA A 82 0.13 3.09 -67.50
C ALA A 82 -1.29 3.18 -68.11
N ARG A 83 -2.12 4.11 -67.63
CA ARG A 83 -3.46 4.36 -68.22
C ARG A 83 -3.42 4.98 -69.62
N ARG A 84 -2.29 5.61 -70.00
CA ARG A 84 -2.09 6.21 -71.33
C ARG A 84 -1.57 5.22 -72.38
N GLY A 85 -1.37 3.95 -72.02
CA GLY A 85 -1.05 2.87 -72.95
C GLY A 85 0.44 2.59 -73.16
N CYS A 86 1.32 3.06 -72.27
CA CYS A 86 2.72 2.62 -72.23
C CYS A 86 2.81 1.20 -71.65
N SER A 87 3.53 0.30 -72.34
CA SER A 87 3.86 -1.05 -71.86
C SER A 87 4.68 -0.96 -70.56
N ILE A 88 4.13 -1.50 -69.48
CA ILE A 88 4.77 -1.43 -68.16
C ILE A 88 5.97 -2.38 -68.08
N ILE A 89 5.97 -3.44 -68.90
CA ILE A 89 7.10 -4.35 -69.10
C ILE A 89 8.35 -3.58 -69.57
N ASP A 90 8.21 -2.74 -70.60
CA ASP A 90 9.31 -1.94 -71.11
C ASP A 90 9.78 -0.92 -70.06
N LEU A 91 8.86 -0.39 -69.25
CA LEU A 91 9.19 0.49 -68.13
C LEU A 91 9.99 -0.25 -67.03
N TYR A 92 9.61 -1.49 -66.72
CA TYR A 92 10.29 -2.35 -65.75
C TYR A 92 11.71 -2.71 -66.21
N GLU A 93 11.92 -2.90 -67.51
CA GLU A 93 13.26 -3.08 -68.09
C GLU A 93 14.06 -1.77 -68.14
N LEU A 94 13.43 -0.66 -68.53
CA LEU A 94 14.06 0.67 -68.65
C LEU A 94 14.68 1.14 -67.34
N VAL A 95 13.99 0.95 -66.22
CA VAL A 95 14.52 1.35 -64.90
C VAL A 95 15.74 0.51 -64.49
N GLN A 96 15.91 -0.70 -65.02
CA GLN A 96 17.07 -1.55 -64.73
C GLN A 96 18.36 -1.05 -65.38
N HIS A 97 18.28 -0.21 -66.42
CA HIS A 97 19.45 0.42 -67.05
C HIS A 97 20.11 1.50 -66.19
N ALA A 98 19.51 1.87 -65.04
CA ALA A 98 20.16 2.76 -64.09
C ALA A 98 21.47 2.11 -63.56
N GLY A 99 22.61 2.76 -63.85
CA GLY A 99 23.94 2.17 -63.57
C GLY A 99 24.25 1.94 -62.08
N ASN A 100 23.61 2.67 -61.17
CA ASN A 100 23.79 2.49 -59.72
C ASN A 100 22.69 1.60 -59.14
N ILE A 101 23.08 0.59 -58.35
CA ILE A 101 22.16 -0.41 -57.80
C ILE A 101 21.07 0.17 -56.87
N LEU A 102 21.40 1.15 -56.01
CA LEU A 102 20.44 1.67 -55.04
C LEU A 102 19.30 2.46 -55.73
N PRO A 103 19.58 3.48 -56.58
CA PRO A 103 18.54 4.12 -57.40
C PRO A 103 17.74 3.12 -58.23
N ARG A 104 18.42 2.15 -58.85
CA ARG A 104 17.79 1.12 -59.67
C ARG A 104 16.73 0.36 -58.89
N LEU A 105 17.05 -0.13 -57.69
CA LEU A 105 16.11 -0.94 -56.90
C LEU A 105 14.94 -0.12 -56.35
N TYR A 106 15.13 1.14 -55.95
CA TYR A 106 14.01 2.01 -55.55
C TYR A 106 13.06 2.25 -56.73
N LEU A 107 13.60 2.56 -57.91
CA LEU A 107 12.80 2.72 -59.12
C LEU A 107 12.11 1.41 -59.53
N LEU A 108 12.81 0.28 -59.43
CA LEU A 108 12.26 -1.04 -59.69
C LEU A 108 11.11 -1.37 -58.73
N CYS A 109 11.24 -1.03 -57.44
CA CYS A 109 10.15 -1.19 -56.48
C CYS A 109 8.95 -0.29 -56.82
N THR A 110 9.17 0.97 -57.21
CA THR A 110 8.06 1.86 -57.65
C THR A 110 7.36 1.35 -58.91
N VAL A 111 8.11 0.86 -59.90
CA VAL A 111 7.51 0.35 -61.14
C VAL A 111 6.84 -1.00 -60.89
N GLY A 112 7.47 -1.88 -60.10
CA GLY A 112 6.89 -3.15 -59.68
C GLY A 112 5.56 -2.98 -58.95
N SER A 113 5.44 -1.94 -58.11
CA SER A 113 4.16 -1.51 -57.51
C SER A 113 3.06 -1.30 -58.56
N VAL A 114 3.38 -0.55 -59.60
CA VAL A 114 2.45 -0.19 -60.68
C VAL A 114 2.17 -1.39 -61.58
N TYR A 115 3.17 -2.24 -61.80
CA TYR A 115 3.07 -3.45 -62.59
C TYR A 115 2.09 -4.45 -61.97
N ILE A 116 2.15 -4.65 -60.65
CA ILE A 116 1.19 -5.47 -59.90
C ILE A 116 -0.22 -4.83 -59.98
N LYS A 117 -0.35 -3.51 -59.76
CA LYS A 117 -1.65 -2.81 -59.85
C LYS A 117 -2.31 -2.91 -61.23
N SER A 118 -1.52 -3.06 -62.29
CA SER A 118 -2.00 -3.08 -63.66
C SER A 118 -2.41 -4.49 -64.13
N LYS A 119 -2.17 -5.52 -63.31
CA LYS A 119 -2.54 -6.93 -63.55
C LYS A 119 -1.93 -7.53 -64.84
N GLU A 120 -0.85 -6.96 -65.35
CA GLU A 120 -0.14 -7.48 -66.54
C GLU A 120 0.72 -8.72 -66.21
N ALA A 121 1.11 -8.90 -64.94
CA ALA A 121 1.82 -10.07 -64.43
C ALA A 121 1.25 -10.53 -63.08
N PRO A 122 1.39 -11.82 -62.72
CA PRO A 122 1.01 -12.32 -61.41
C PRO A 122 1.83 -11.62 -60.33
N ALA A 123 1.18 -11.30 -59.20
CA ALA A 123 1.82 -10.55 -58.12
C ALA A 123 2.99 -11.34 -57.52
N LYS A 124 2.85 -12.66 -57.47
CA LYS A 124 3.87 -13.60 -56.97
C LYS A 124 5.23 -13.45 -57.64
N ASP A 125 5.27 -13.46 -58.98
CA ASP A 125 6.54 -13.46 -59.71
C ASP A 125 7.28 -12.15 -59.54
N VAL A 126 6.55 -11.03 -59.57
CA VAL A 126 7.11 -9.68 -59.37
C VAL A 126 7.61 -9.52 -57.95
N LEU A 127 6.83 -9.93 -56.95
CA LEU A 127 7.23 -9.83 -55.53
C LEU A 127 8.45 -10.70 -55.23
N LYS A 128 8.50 -11.91 -55.80
CA LYS A 128 9.65 -12.83 -55.67
C LYS A 128 10.91 -12.25 -56.31
N ASP A 129 10.79 -11.73 -57.54
CA ASP A 129 11.89 -11.06 -58.24
C ASP A 129 12.40 -9.85 -57.44
N LEU A 130 11.50 -8.97 -56.97
CA LEU A 130 11.89 -7.80 -56.18
C LEU A 130 12.66 -8.19 -54.91
N VAL A 131 12.21 -9.21 -54.16
CA VAL A 131 12.91 -9.63 -52.93
C VAL A 131 14.26 -10.27 -53.22
N GLU A 132 14.36 -11.07 -54.28
CA GLU A 132 15.60 -11.68 -54.79
C GLU A 132 16.61 -10.59 -55.20
N MET A 133 16.16 -9.62 -56.01
CA MET A 133 16.98 -8.49 -56.48
C MET A 133 17.42 -7.57 -55.34
N CYS A 134 16.59 -7.40 -54.30
CA CYS A 134 16.95 -6.69 -53.08
C CYS A 134 18.09 -7.36 -52.28
N ARG A 135 18.43 -8.64 -52.53
CA ARG A 135 19.64 -9.27 -51.97
C ARG A 135 20.93 -8.60 -52.47
N GLY A 136 20.88 -7.85 -53.57
CA GLY A 136 22.04 -7.13 -54.10
C GLY A 136 22.62 -6.06 -53.16
N ILE A 137 21.85 -5.58 -52.18
CA ILE A 137 22.31 -4.58 -51.20
C ILE A 137 22.56 -5.22 -49.85
N GLN A 138 23.84 -5.46 -49.55
CA GLN A 138 24.29 -6.05 -48.30
C GLN A 138 24.70 -5.01 -47.24
N HIS A 139 24.64 -3.71 -47.57
CA HIS A 139 24.92 -2.64 -46.61
C HIS A 139 23.74 -2.51 -45.63
N PRO A 140 23.96 -2.62 -44.30
CA PRO A 140 22.87 -2.71 -43.33
C PRO A 140 21.82 -1.59 -43.38
N VAL A 141 22.24 -0.33 -43.19
CA VAL A 141 21.31 0.82 -43.15
C VAL A 141 20.53 0.95 -44.46
N ARG A 142 21.23 1.02 -45.59
CA ARG A 142 20.61 1.13 -46.93
C ARG A 142 19.68 -0.03 -47.26
N GLY A 143 20.08 -1.25 -46.92
CA GLY A 143 19.29 -2.45 -47.15
C GLY A 143 18.04 -2.47 -46.28
N LEU A 144 18.13 -2.08 -45.01
CA LEU A 144 16.98 -1.97 -44.11
C LEU A 144 15.96 -0.95 -44.61
N PHE A 145 16.42 0.23 -45.04
CA PHE A 145 15.53 1.26 -45.60
C PHE A 145 14.90 0.86 -46.92
N LEU A 146 15.67 0.26 -47.84
CA LEU A 146 15.12 -0.24 -49.11
C LEU A 146 14.11 -1.36 -48.88
N ARG A 147 14.38 -2.29 -47.97
CA ARG A 147 13.45 -3.39 -47.64
C ARG A 147 12.22 -2.89 -46.89
N SER A 148 12.36 -1.87 -46.04
CA SER A 148 11.21 -1.21 -45.42
C SER A 148 10.37 -0.48 -46.46
N TYR A 149 11.00 0.14 -47.46
CA TYR A 149 10.30 0.72 -48.60
C TYR A 149 9.52 -0.33 -49.38
N LEU A 150 10.15 -1.47 -49.69
CA LEU A 150 9.50 -2.58 -50.36
C LEU A 150 8.26 -3.06 -49.59
N SER A 151 8.37 -3.28 -48.27
CA SER A 151 7.22 -3.68 -47.43
C SER A 151 6.08 -2.66 -47.44
N GLN A 152 6.41 -1.36 -47.46
CA GLN A 152 5.39 -0.30 -47.51
C GLN A 152 4.70 -0.23 -48.87
N VAL A 153 5.46 -0.40 -49.94
CA VAL A 153 4.95 -0.38 -51.32
C VAL A 153 4.19 -1.65 -51.65
N SER A 154 4.50 -2.80 -51.04
CA SER A 154 3.78 -4.05 -51.29
C SER A 154 2.53 -4.22 -50.42
N ARG A 155 2.35 -3.42 -49.35
CA ARG A 155 1.31 -3.63 -48.33
C ARG A 155 -0.12 -3.72 -48.88
N ASP A 156 -0.47 -2.87 -49.86
CA ASP A 156 -1.80 -2.84 -50.50
C ASP A 156 -1.96 -3.85 -51.64
N LYS A 157 -0.97 -4.72 -51.86
CA LYS A 157 -0.83 -5.57 -53.07
C LYS A 157 -0.44 -7.01 -52.77
N LEU A 158 -0.42 -7.39 -51.49
CA LEU A 158 -0.16 -8.77 -51.11
C LEU A 158 -1.39 -9.62 -51.50
N PRO A 159 -1.17 -10.81 -52.07
CA PRO A 159 -2.23 -11.80 -52.24
C PRO A 159 -2.83 -12.16 -50.86
N ASP A 160 -4.07 -11.74 -50.62
CA ASP A 160 -4.84 -12.05 -49.42
C ASP A 160 -6.25 -12.55 -49.78
N ILE A 161 -6.92 -13.22 -48.85
CA ILE A 161 -8.28 -13.76 -49.03
C ILE A 161 -9.24 -12.61 -49.30
N GLY A 162 -9.96 -12.64 -50.43
CA GLY A 162 -10.88 -11.57 -50.84
C GLY A 162 -10.20 -10.34 -51.47
N SER A 163 -8.87 -10.38 -51.70
CA SER A 163 -8.16 -9.31 -52.40
C SER A 163 -8.36 -9.37 -53.92
N GLU A 164 -8.32 -8.23 -54.61
CA GLU A 164 -8.40 -8.17 -56.09
C GLU A 164 -7.24 -8.87 -56.83
N TYR A 165 -6.24 -9.33 -56.07
CA TYR A 165 -5.04 -10.03 -56.51
C TYR A 165 -5.07 -11.52 -56.15
N GLU A 166 -6.19 -12.01 -55.60
CA GLU A 166 -6.48 -13.44 -55.47
C GLU A 166 -6.76 -13.99 -56.88
N GLY A 167 -5.76 -14.63 -57.48
CA GLY A 167 -5.88 -15.37 -58.74
C GLY A 167 -5.69 -16.87 -58.51
N ASP A 168 -6.11 -17.71 -59.46
CA ASP A 168 -5.99 -19.19 -59.42
C ASP A 168 -4.55 -19.72 -59.17
N ALA A 169 -3.52 -18.86 -59.24
CA ALA A 169 -2.11 -19.20 -59.05
C ALA A 169 -1.42 -18.49 -57.85
N ASP A 170 -2.06 -17.50 -57.24
CA ASP A 170 -1.47 -16.61 -56.21
C ASP A 170 -2.10 -16.93 -54.84
N THR A 171 -1.37 -17.64 -53.99
CA THR A 171 -1.88 -18.10 -52.68
C THR A 171 -1.38 -17.19 -51.54
N VAL A 172 -2.15 -17.05 -50.46
CA VAL A 172 -1.74 -16.41 -49.20
C VAL A 172 -0.36 -16.89 -48.71
N VAL A 173 -0.04 -18.16 -48.95
CA VAL A 173 1.26 -18.77 -48.63
C VAL A 173 2.43 -18.03 -49.29
N ASP A 174 2.27 -17.57 -50.54
CA ASP A 174 3.31 -16.83 -51.26
C ASP A 174 3.53 -15.44 -50.65
N ALA A 175 2.45 -14.78 -50.18
CA ALA A 175 2.53 -13.52 -49.48
C ALA A 175 3.27 -13.68 -48.14
N VAL A 176 2.95 -14.73 -47.38
CA VAL A 176 3.63 -15.07 -46.13
C VAL A 176 5.10 -15.39 -46.38
N GLU A 177 5.44 -16.19 -47.39
CA GLU A 177 6.83 -16.51 -47.75
C GLU A 177 7.62 -15.26 -48.13
N PHE A 178 7.03 -14.36 -48.92
CA PHE A 178 7.61 -13.08 -49.29
C PHE A 178 7.95 -12.24 -48.04
N VAL A 179 7.01 -12.07 -47.10
CA VAL A 179 7.24 -11.26 -45.91
C VAL A 179 8.25 -11.93 -44.98
N LEU A 180 8.21 -13.26 -44.81
CA LEU A 180 9.17 -14.01 -44.00
C LEU A 180 10.59 -13.96 -44.58
N GLN A 181 10.73 -14.02 -45.90
CA GLN A 181 12.03 -13.87 -46.57
C GLN A 181 12.57 -12.45 -46.39
N ASN A 182 11.71 -11.44 -46.53
CA ASN A 182 12.11 -10.05 -46.30
C ASN A 182 12.51 -9.82 -44.83
N PHE A 183 11.74 -10.35 -43.89
CA PHE A 183 12.04 -10.33 -42.45
C PHE A 183 13.39 -10.99 -42.14
N THR A 184 13.65 -12.17 -42.70
CA THR A 184 14.91 -12.90 -42.51
C THR A 184 16.11 -12.07 -42.97
N GLU A 185 16.03 -11.45 -44.14
CA GLU A 185 17.12 -10.62 -44.65
C GLU A 185 17.26 -9.31 -43.86
N MET A 186 16.16 -8.68 -43.44
CA MET A 186 16.22 -7.51 -42.56
C MET A 186 16.84 -7.83 -41.20
N ASN A 187 16.51 -8.97 -40.59
CA ASN A 187 17.12 -9.41 -39.35
C ASN A 187 18.63 -9.65 -39.52
N LYS A 188 19.05 -10.33 -40.60
CA LYS A 188 20.48 -10.52 -40.92
C LYS A 188 21.22 -9.19 -41.09
N LEU A 189 20.64 -8.22 -41.80
CA LEU A 189 21.22 -6.90 -41.98
C LEU A 189 21.33 -6.16 -40.64
N TRP A 190 20.30 -6.24 -39.81
CA TRP A 190 20.27 -5.59 -38.51
C TRP A 190 21.30 -6.18 -37.53
N VAL A 191 21.49 -7.50 -37.50
CA VAL A 191 22.55 -8.17 -36.73
C VAL A 191 23.93 -7.84 -37.31
N ARG A 192 24.05 -7.70 -38.63
CA ARG A 192 25.30 -7.29 -39.27
C ARG A 192 25.75 -5.88 -38.85
N MET A 193 24.81 -4.99 -38.51
CA MET A 193 25.15 -3.67 -37.96
C MET A 193 26.02 -3.77 -36.72
N GLN A 194 25.84 -4.79 -35.89
CA GLN A 194 26.62 -4.97 -34.66
C GLN A 194 28.13 -5.07 -34.92
N HIS A 195 28.46 -5.73 -36.02
CA HIS A 195 29.83 -6.08 -36.41
C HIS A 195 30.46 -5.07 -37.38
N GLN A 196 29.71 -4.02 -37.76
CA GLN A 196 30.22 -3.00 -38.68
C GLN A 196 31.05 -1.95 -37.93
N GLY A 197 32.30 -1.75 -38.34
CA GLY A 197 33.17 -0.69 -37.83
C GLY A 197 33.98 -1.04 -36.57
N PRO A 198 34.68 -0.06 -35.96
CA PRO A 198 35.58 -0.29 -34.84
C PRO A 198 34.87 -0.73 -33.56
N ALA A 199 35.50 -1.57 -32.73
CA ALA A 199 34.93 -2.04 -31.46
C ALA A 199 34.61 -0.89 -30.47
N ARG A 200 35.34 0.23 -30.53
CA ARG A 200 35.13 1.39 -29.66
C ARG A 200 33.75 2.05 -29.82
N GLU A 201 33.12 1.87 -30.97
CA GLU A 201 31.81 2.48 -31.28
C GLU A 201 30.64 1.52 -31.01
N LYS A 202 30.86 0.41 -30.29
CA LYS A 202 29.84 -0.60 -30.00
C LYS A 202 28.59 0.00 -29.35
N GLU A 203 28.75 0.82 -28.32
CA GLU A 203 27.64 1.45 -27.60
C GLU A 203 26.83 2.42 -28.48
N LYS A 204 27.51 3.20 -29.34
CA LYS A 204 26.86 4.06 -30.34
C LYS A 204 26.02 3.22 -31.31
N ARG A 205 26.55 2.08 -31.76
CA ARG A 205 25.83 1.17 -32.66
C ARG A 205 24.65 0.49 -31.98
N GLU A 206 24.77 0.09 -30.71
CA GLU A 206 23.66 -0.49 -29.95
C GLU A 206 22.50 0.50 -29.83
N LYS A 207 22.81 1.78 -29.59
CA LYS A 207 21.80 2.87 -29.61
C LYS A 207 21.15 3.04 -30.99
N GLU A 208 21.97 3.16 -32.03
CA GLU A 208 21.50 3.28 -33.42
C GLU A 208 20.67 2.06 -33.87
N ARG A 209 21.05 0.84 -33.45
CA ARG A 209 20.31 -0.39 -33.73
C ARG A 209 18.96 -0.42 -33.01
N SER A 210 18.91 0.09 -31.79
CA SER A 210 17.67 0.23 -31.03
C SER A 210 16.69 1.18 -31.72
N GLU A 211 17.17 2.25 -32.35
CA GLU A 211 16.32 3.17 -33.12
C GLU A 211 15.75 2.54 -34.40
N LEU A 212 16.50 1.64 -35.05
CA LEU A 212 16.06 0.98 -36.29
C LEU A 212 15.25 -0.30 -36.10
N ARG A 213 15.07 -0.78 -34.85
CA ARG A 213 14.36 -2.03 -34.54
C ARG A 213 12.92 -2.05 -35.09
N ASP A 214 12.26 -0.89 -35.09
CA ASP A 214 10.89 -0.70 -35.57
C ASP A 214 10.75 -1.04 -37.06
N LEU A 215 11.80 -0.83 -37.86
CA LEU A 215 11.79 -1.19 -39.28
C LEU A 215 11.67 -2.71 -39.48
N VAL A 216 12.33 -3.49 -38.63
CA VAL A 216 12.25 -4.96 -38.68
C VAL A 216 10.90 -5.43 -38.16
N GLY A 217 10.42 -4.85 -37.05
CA GLY A 217 9.12 -5.18 -36.44
C GLY A 217 7.91 -4.88 -37.33
N LYS A 218 8.00 -3.88 -38.21
CA LYS A 218 6.94 -3.61 -39.21
C LYS A 218 6.61 -4.81 -40.10
N ASN A 219 7.57 -5.71 -40.39
CA ASN A 219 7.26 -6.91 -41.17
C ASN A 219 6.37 -7.88 -40.39
N LEU A 220 6.61 -8.04 -39.08
CA LEU A 220 5.74 -8.85 -38.22
C LEU A 220 4.34 -8.24 -38.14
N HIS A 221 4.26 -6.91 -38.08
CA HIS A 221 2.97 -6.22 -38.12
C HIS A 221 2.22 -6.43 -39.44
N VAL A 222 2.92 -6.45 -40.58
CA VAL A 222 2.30 -6.81 -41.86
C VAL A 222 1.77 -8.25 -41.83
N LEU A 223 2.52 -9.21 -41.26
CA LEU A 223 2.03 -10.59 -41.11
C LEU A 223 0.74 -10.67 -40.28
N SER A 224 0.60 -9.88 -39.23
CA SER A 224 -0.63 -9.85 -38.41
C SER A 224 -1.83 -9.22 -39.11
N GLN A 225 -1.62 -8.48 -40.20
CA GLN A 225 -2.69 -7.80 -40.95
C GLN A 225 -3.24 -8.61 -42.10
N ILE A 226 -2.56 -9.70 -42.48
CA ILE A 226 -3.02 -10.60 -43.54
C ILE A 226 -4.16 -11.43 -42.95
N GLU A 227 -5.37 -11.26 -43.48
CA GLU A 227 -6.57 -11.94 -42.98
C GLU A 227 -6.47 -13.46 -43.17
N GLY A 228 -5.79 -13.92 -44.23
CA GLY A 228 -5.55 -15.34 -44.48
C GLY A 228 -4.53 -16.03 -43.56
N VAL A 229 -3.99 -15.34 -42.55
CA VAL A 229 -3.15 -15.99 -41.52
C VAL A 229 -4.04 -16.58 -40.44
N ASP A 230 -4.61 -17.75 -40.76
CA ASP A 230 -5.34 -18.59 -39.81
C ASP A 230 -4.41 -19.15 -38.72
N LEU A 231 -5.02 -19.61 -37.62
CA LEU A 231 -4.31 -20.19 -36.48
C LEU A 231 -3.39 -21.36 -36.86
N ASP A 232 -3.83 -22.22 -37.78
CA ASP A 232 -3.03 -23.37 -38.26
C ASP A 232 -1.83 -22.90 -39.08
N MET A 233 -2.00 -21.91 -39.95
CA MET A 233 -0.91 -21.31 -40.74
C MET A 233 0.12 -20.62 -39.83
N TYR A 234 -0.36 -19.93 -38.80
CA TYR A 234 0.50 -19.29 -37.81
C TYR A 234 1.32 -20.32 -37.03
N LYS A 235 0.67 -21.39 -36.55
CA LYS A 235 1.28 -22.45 -35.75
C LYS A 235 2.32 -23.27 -36.52
N ASP A 236 1.99 -23.66 -37.76
CA ASP A 236 2.82 -24.60 -38.51
C ASP A 236 3.90 -23.90 -39.35
N THR A 237 3.64 -22.67 -39.82
CA THR A 237 4.52 -22.00 -40.79
C THR A 237 5.13 -20.71 -40.25
N VAL A 238 4.31 -19.75 -39.80
CA VAL A 238 4.80 -18.39 -39.47
C VAL A 238 5.66 -18.40 -38.22
N LEU A 239 5.13 -18.88 -37.09
CA LEU A 239 5.80 -18.82 -35.80
C LEU A 239 7.11 -19.64 -35.79
N PRO A 240 7.17 -20.90 -36.27
CA PRO A 240 8.42 -21.66 -36.30
C PRO A 240 9.51 -20.98 -37.12
N ARG A 241 9.17 -20.39 -38.27
CA ARG A 241 10.14 -19.68 -39.13
C ARG A 241 10.67 -18.41 -38.48
N VAL A 242 9.81 -17.64 -37.81
CA VAL A 242 10.24 -16.44 -37.08
C VAL A 242 11.13 -16.85 -35.90
N LEU A 243 10.72 -17.84 -35.09
CA LEU A 243 11.50 -18.33 -33.95
C LEU A 243 12.84 -18.92 -34.38
N GLU A 244 12.92 -19.62 -35.52
CA GLU A 244 14.17 -20.09 -36.09
C GLU A 244 15.16 -18.92 -36.30
N GLN A 245 14.69 -17.78 -36.80
CA GLN A 245 15.53 -16.59 -36.97
C GLN A 245 15.92 -15.96 -35.63
N VAL A 246 15.02 -15.95 -34.65
CA VAL A 246 15.31 -15.43 -33.30
C VAL A 246 16.37 -16.27 -32.60
N VAL A 247 16.26 -17.60 -32.63
CA VAL A 247 17.25 -18.48 -32.00
C VAL A 247 18.60 -18.42 -32.74
N ASN A 248 18.58 -18.41 -34.07
CA ASN A 248 19.80 -18.42 -34.87
C ASN A 248 20.56 -17.09 -34.88
N CYS A 249 19.92 -15.96 -34.60
CA CYS A 249 20.59 -14.66 -34.66
C CYS A 249 21.66 -14.45 -33.58
N LYS A 250 21.54 -15.14 -32.44
CA LYS A 250 22.48 -15.09 -31.29
C LYS A 250 22.89 -13.67 -30.87
N ASP A 251 21.99 -12.70 -31.04
CA ASP A 251 22.21 -11.29 -30.69
C ASP A 251 21.20 -10.83 -29.64
N GLU A 252 21.69 -10.19 -28.58
CA GLU A 252 20.91 -9.88 -27.37
C GLU A 252 19.74 -8.92 -27.64
N ILE A 253 20.03 -7.82 -28.35
CA ILE A 253 19.05 -6.78 -28.68
C ILE A 253 18.00 -7.34 -29.64
N ALA A 254 18.44 -8.11 -30.63
CA ALA A 254 17.53 -8.71 -31.60
C ALA A 254 16.61 -9.75 -30.97
N GLN A 255 17.15 -10.65 -30.14
CA GLN A 255 16.34 -11.66 -29.45
C GLN A 255 15.32 -11.02 -28.52
N PHE A 256 15.72 -10.05 -27.70
CA PHE A 256 14.81 -9.36 -26.80
C PHE A 256 13.67 -8.67 -27.55
N TYR A 257 14.01 -7.84 -28.55
CA TYR A 257 13.01 -7.05 -29.27
C TYR A 257 12.08 -7.91 -30.12
N LEU A 258 12.61 -8.92 -30.83
CA LEU A 258 11.78 -9.77 -31.69
C LEU A 258 10.81 -10.61 -30.88
N MET A 259 11.23 -11.15 -29.73
CA MET A 259 10.33 -11.88 -28.84
C MET A 259 9.23 -10.97 -28.27
N ASP A 260 9.58 -9.75 -27.84
CA ASP A 260 8.61 -8.75 -27.38
C ASP A 260 7.65 -8.33 -28.49
N CYS A 261 8.15 -8.17 -29.72
CA CYS A 261 7.35 -7.80 -30.88
C CYS A 261 6.36 -8.91 -31.27
N ILE A 262 6.75 -10.19 -31.22
CA ILE A 262 5.82 -11.32 -31.42
C ILE A 262 4.68 -11.25 -30.41
N ILE A 263 5.01 -11.05 -29.13
CA ILE A 263 4.02 -10.97 -28.06
C ILE A 263 3.09 -9.77 -28.28
N GLN A 264 3.57 -8.62 -28.74
CA GLN A 264 2.76 -7.41 -28.94
C GLN A 264 1.88 -7.46 -30.19
N VAL A 265 2.41 -7.99 -31.30
CA VAL A 265 1.79 -7.86 -32.62
C VAL A 265 0.69 -8.90 -32.85
N PHE A 266 0.88 -10.15 -32.40
CA PHE A 266 -0.09 -11.21 -32.67
C PHE A 266 -1.21 -11.25 -31.61
N PRO A 267 -2.42 -11.74 -31.97
CA PRO A 267 -3.54 -11.91 -31.05
C PRO A 267 -3.28 -12.91 -29.91
N ASP A 268 -4.01 -12.76 -28.81
CA ASP A 268 -3.87 -13.59 -27.61
C ASP A 268 -4.31 -15.04 -27.81
N GLU A 269 -5.30 -15.29 -28.66
CA GLU A 269 -5.75 -16.63 -29.06
C GLU A 269 -4.61 -17.45 -29.69
N TYR A 270 -3.79 -16.79 -30.52
CA TYR A 270 -2.67 -17.44 -31.19
C TYR A 270 -1.57 -17.78 -30.19
N HIS A 271 -1.30 -16.87 -29.24
CA HIS A 271 -0.34 -17.13 -28.16
C HIS A 271 -0.77 -18.31 -27.31
N LEU A 272 -2.05 -18.41 -26.95
CA LEU A 272 -2.59 -19.51 -26.14
C LEU A 272 -2.34 -20.88 -26.78
N GLN A 273 -2.67 -21.04 -28.06
CA GLN A 273 -2.48 -22.31 -28.77
C GLN A 273 -1.00 -22.62 -29.10
N THR A 274 -0.15 -21.60 -29.18
CA THR A 274 1.27 -21.73 -29.52
C THR A 274 2.23 -21.60 -28.33
N LEU A 275 1.71 -21.55 -27.09
CA LEU A 275 2.50 -21.40 -25.87
C LEU A 275 3.68 -22.38 -25.80
N GLU A 276 3.46 -23.64 -26.18
CA GLU A 276 4.50 -24.67 -26.11
C GLU A 276 5.68 -24.39 -27.05
N ILE A 277 5.40 -23.91 -28.26
CA ILE A 277 6.41 -23.59 -29.27
C ILE A 277 7.18 -22.34 -28.85
N LEU A 278 6.47 -21.29 -28.41
CA LEU A 278 7.06 -20.02 -27.98
C LEU A 278 7.91 -20.18 -26.71
N LEU A 279 7.39 -20.90 -25.72
CA LEU A 279 8.11 -21.19 -24.48
C LEU A 279 9.29 -22.16 -24.71
N GLY A 280 9.19 -23.07 -25.68
CA GLY A 280 10.29 -23.96 -26.08
C GLY A 280 11.49 -23.23 -26.70
N ALA A 281 11.28 -22.05 -27.28
CA ALA A 281 12.35 -21.20 -27.80
C ALA A 281 13.07 -20.39 -26.71
N CYS A 282 12.39 -20.08 -25.59
CA CYS A 282 12.95 -19.23 -24.53
C CYS A 282 14.26 -19.77 -23.91
N PRO A 283 14.40 -21.07 -23.58
CA PRO A 283 15.67 -21.63 -23.08
C PRO A 283 16.84 -21.58 -24.07
N GLN A 284 16.57 -21.40 -25.37
CA GLN A 284 17.61 -21.40 -26.42
C GLN A 284 18.19 -20.00 -26.68
N LEU A 285 17.64 -18.98 -26.02
CA LEU A 285 18.10 -17.59 -26.12
C LEU A 285 19.41 -17.39 -25.35
N GLN A 286 20.14 -16.32 -25.68
CA GLN A 286 21.36 -15.96 -24.96
C GLN A 286 21.06 -15.64 -23.48
N PRO A 287 21.92 -16.05 -22.52
CA PRO A 287 21.68 -15.81 -21.08
C PRO A 287 21.58 -14.32 -20.70
N SER A 288 22.20 -13.43 -21.47
CA SER A 288 22.17 -11.99 -21.28
C SER A 288 20.87 -11.32 -21.73
N VAL A 289 19.99 -12.04 -22.43
CA VAL A 289 18.68 -11.53 -22.86
C VAL A 289 17.77 -11.37 -21.65
N ASP A 290 17.05 -10.25 -21.60
CA ASP A 290 16.10 -9.93 -20.53
C ASP A 290 14.78 -10.73 -20.67
N ILE A 291 14.87 -12.06 -20.53
CA ILE A 291 13.72 -12.98 -20.67
C ILE A 291 12.65 -12.71 -19.60
N LYS A 292 13.04 -12.21 -18.41
CA LYS A 292 12.07 -11.89 -17.35
C LYS A 292 11.00 -10.91 -17.81
N THR A 293 11.38 -9.88 -18.57
CA THR A 293 10.45 -8.83 -19.02
C THR A 293 9.55 -9.35 -20.13
N VAL A 294 10.09 -10.15 -21.05
CA VAL A 294 9.35 -10.81 -22.13
C VAL A 294 8.27 -11.73 -21.57
N LEU A 295 8.64 -12.65 -20.68
CA LEU A 295 7.69 -13.60 -20.08
C LEU A 295 6.69 -12.91 -19.14
N SER A 296 7.11 -11.88 -18.40
CA SER A 296 6.18 -11.11 -17.55
C SER A 296 5.11 -10.40 -18.38
N ARG A 297 5.49 -9.78 -19.51
CA ARG A 297 4.52 -9.15 -20.43
C ARG A 297 3.57 -10.17 -21.05
N LEU A 298 4.08 -11.36 -21.42
CA LEU A 298 3.21 -12.44 -21.91
C LEU A 298 2.18 -12.85 -20.85
N MET A 299 2.62 -13.08 -19.61
CA MET A 299 1.72 -13.47 -18.52
C MET A 299 0.71 -12.37 -18.16
N GLU A 300 1.14 -11.11 -18.13
CA GLU A 300 0.26 -9.96 -17.89
C GLU A 300 -0.80 -9.83 -18.99
N ARG A 301 -0.40 -9.98 -20.26
CA ARG A 301 -1.30 -9.92 -21.41
C ARG A 301 -2.33 -11.04 -21.38
N LEU A 302 -1.91 -12.28 -21.10
CA LEU A 302 -2.82 -13.43 -20.94
C LEU A 302 -3.74 -13.28 -19.73
N SER A 303 -3.24 -12.69 -18.63
CA SER A 303 -4.05 -12.38 -17.44
C SER A 303 -5.14 -11.35 -17.75
N ASN A 304 -4.81 -10.29 -18.50
CA ASN A 304 -5.77 -9.28 -18.94
C ASN A 304 -6.78 -9.85 -19.94
N TYR A 305 -6.35 -10.77 -20.81
CA TYR A 305 -7.24 -11.48 -21.72
C TYR A 305 -8.24 -12.37 -20.96
N ALA A 306 -7.77 -13.13 -19.98
CA ALA A 306 -8.65 -13.92 -19.10
C ALA A 306 -9.63 -13.07 -18.30
N ALA A 307 -9.23 -11.85 -17.88
CA ALA A 307 -10.11 -10.91 -17.21
C ALA A 307 -11.19 -10.30 -18.13
N SER A 308 -10.87 -10.15 -19.42
CA SER A 308 -11.77 -9.53 -20.42
C SER A 308 -12.79 -10.52 -20.98
N SER A 309 -12.43 -11.80 -21.12
CA SER A 309 -13.25 -12.82 -21.77
C SER A 309 -13.42 -14.06 -20.89
N ALA A 310 -14.44 -14.05 -20.02
CA ALA A 310 -14.74 -15.18 -19.14
C ALA A 310 -15.08 -16.49 -19.87
N GLU A 311 -15.50 -16.40 -21.14
CA GLU A 311 -15.81 -17.55 -22.01
C GLU A 311 -14.56 -18.37 -22.40
N VAL A 312 -13.36 -17.80 -22.28
CA VAL A 312 -12.09 -18.41 -22.70
C VAL A 312 -11.40 -19.16 -21.54
N LEU A 313 -11.86 -18.98 -20.30
CA LEU A 313 -11.34 -19.69 -19.12
C LEU A 313 -11.30 -21.23 -19.26
N PRO A 314 -12.28 -21.90 -19.91
CA PRO A 314 -12.21 -23.32 -20.20
C PRO A 314 -11.08 -23.69 -21.18
N GLU A 315 -10.74 -22.83 -22.14
CA GLU A 315 -9.64 -23.08 -23.09
C GLU A 315 -8.28 -23.02 -22.39
N PHE A 316 -8.11 -22.11 -21.42
CA PHE A 316 -6.91 -22.07 -20.58
C PHE A 316 -6.69 -23.37 -19.78
N LEU A 317 -7.79 -23.98 -19.30
CA LEU A 317 -7.77 -25.28 -18.63
C LEU A 317 -7.44 -26.42 -19.60
N GLN A 318 -8.01 -26.39 -20.80
CA GLN A 318 -7.74 -27.41 -21.84
C GLN A 318 -6.30 -27.38 -22.33
N VAL A 319 -5.69 -26.19 -22.43
CA VAL A 319 -4.31 -26.01 -22.89
C VAL A 319 -3.28 -26.22 -21.77
N GLU A 320 -3.73 -26.44 -20.53
CA GLU A 320 -2.88 -26.56 -19.34
C GLU A 320 -1.85 -25.42 -19.24
N ALA A 321 -2.28 -24.19 -19.51
CA ALA A 321 -1.39 -23.04 -19.64
C ALA A 321 -0.47 -22.85 -18.41
N PHE A 322 -1.00 -23.09 -17.20
CA PHE A 322 -0.22 -23.05 -15.97
C PHE A 322 0.93 -24.08 -15.95
N SER A 323 0.65 -25.35 -16.29
CA SER A 323 1.66 -26.41 -16.32
C SER A 323 2.76 -26.09 -17.34
N LYS A 324 2.36 -25.62 -18.52
CA LYS A 324 3.31 -25.22 -19.58
C LYS A 324 4.18 -24.04 -19.15
N LEU A 325 3.59 -23.00 -18.57
CA LEU A 325 4.32 -21.83 -18.07
C LEU A 325 5.25 -22.18 -16.90
N ASN A 326 4.79 -22.97 -15.93
CA ASN A 326 5.60 -23.37 -14.78
C ASN A 326 6.80 -24.23 -15.21
N ASN A 327 6.57 -25.21 -16.10
CA ASN A 327 7.65 -26.03 -16.65
C ASN A 327 8.63 -25.20 -17.51
N ALA A 328 8.13 -24.24 -18.29
CA ALA A 328 8.97 -23.36 -19.08
C ALA A 328 9.83 -22.43 -18.22
N ILE A 329 9.25 -21.81 -17.18
CA ILE A 329 9.98 -20.98 -16.23
C ILE A 329 11.06 -21.82 -15.52
N GLY A 330 10.72 -23.05 -15.10
CA GLY A 330 11.70 -24.00 -14.55
C GLY A 330 12.88 -24.23 -15.50
N LYS A 331 12.62 -24.57 -16.76
CA LYS A 331 13.64 -24.78 -17.80
C LYS A 331 14.46 -23.52 -18.11
N VAL A 332 13.83 -22.34 -18.14
CA VAL A 332 14.52 -21.07 -18.38
C VAL A 332 15.47 -20.75 -17.23
N ILE A 333 15.04 -20.95 -15.98
CA ILE A 333 15.90 -20.71 -14.81
C ILE A 333 17.04 -21.75 -14.75
N GLU A 334 16.83 -22.99 -15.21
CA GLU A 334 17.91 -23.98 -15.33
C GLU A 334 18.90 -23.66 -16.45
N ALA A 335 18.42 -23.15 -17.58
CA ALA A 335 19.26 -22.78 -18.72
C ALA A 335 20.11 -21.52 -18.44
N GLN A 336 19.62 -20.60 -17.61
CA GLN A 336 20.34 -19.37 -17.24
C GLN A 336 21.07 -19.51 -15.90
N VAL A 337 22.34 -19.95 -15.97
CA VAL A 337 23.21 -20.16 -14.80
C VAL A 337 23.42 -18.87 -13.98
N ASP A 338 23.46 -17.71 -14.65
CA ASP A 338 23.73 -16.39 -14.04
C ASP A 338 22.47 -15.54 -13.76
N MET A 339 21.25 -16.12 -13.81
CA MET A 339 20.04 -15.34 -13.55
C MET A 339 20.04 -14.76 -12.11
N PRO A 340 19.88 -13.43 -11.94
CA PRO A 340 19.72 -12.82 -10.62
C PRO A 340 18.46 -13.35 -9.92
N ILE A 341 18.51 -13.50 -8.59
CA ILE A 341 17.37 -13.99 -7.79
C ILE A 341 16.13 -13.13 -8.01
N PHE A 342 16.33 -11.81 -8.11
CA PHE A 342 15.30 -10.86 -8.50
C PHE A 342 14.54 -11.27 -9.77
N GLY A 343 15.25 -11.74 -10.80
CA GLY A 343 14.63 -12.15 -12.06
C GLY A 343 13.74 -13.38 -11.89
N ALA A 344 14.21 -14.39 -11.17
CA ALA A 344 13.44 -15.60 -10.89
C ALA A 344 12.20 -15.30 -10.02
N VAL A 345 12.35 -14.49 -8.96
CA VAL A 345 11.22 -14.08 -8.11
C VAL A 345 10.21 -13.26 -8.90
N THR A 346 10.66 -12.35 -9.78
CA THR A 346 9.75 -11.58 -10.65
C THR A 346 8.92 -12.52 -11.55
N LEU A 347 9.56 -13.54 -12.14
CA LEU A 347 8.85 -14.54 -12.94
C LEU A 347 7.82 -15.32 -12.12
N TYR A 348 8.17 -15.75 -10.91
CA TYR A 348 7.21 -16.41 -10.01
C TYR A 348 6.10 -15.47 -9.55
N SER A 349 6.37 -14.18 -9.34
CA SER A 349 5.36 -13.17 -9.01
C SER A 349 4.38 -12.95 -10.15
N SER A 350 4.87 -12.83 -11.37
CA SER A 350 4.03 -12.75 -12.57
C SER A 350 3.22 -14.04 -12.76
N LEU A 351 3.82 -15.22 -12.54
CA LEU A 351 3.12 -16.51 -12.62
C LEU A 351 2.04 -16.65 -11.55
N LEU A 352 2.31 -16.23 -10.32
CA LEU A 352 1.34 -16.25 -9.24
C LEU A 352 0.19 -15.30 -9.54
N THR A 353 0.48 -14.08 -9.99
CA THR A 353 -0.54 -13.10 -10.39
C THR A 353 -1.42 -13.67 -11.50
N PHE A 354 -0.83 -14.28 -12.52
CA PHE A 354 -1.56 -14.99 -13.58
C PHE A 354 -2.44 -16.11 -13.02
N THR A 355 -1.89 -16.95 -12.15
CA THR A 355 -2.62 -18.08 -11.55
C THR A 355 -3.82 -17.61 -10.73
N LEU A 356 -3.66 -16.55 -9.94
CA LEU A 356 -4.73 -15.96 -9.12
C LEU A 356 -5.84 -15.32 -9.96
N HIS A 357 -5.52 -14.84 -11.17
CA HIS A 357 -6.52 -14.27 -12.07
C HIS A 357 -7.26 -15.35 -12.89
N VAL A 358 -6.54 -16.36 -13.39
CA VAL A 358 -7.11 -17.39 -14.27
C VAL A 358 -7.78 -18.53 -13.47
N HIS A 359 -7.21 -18.88 -12.31
CA HIS A 359 -7.67 -20.00 -11.47
C HIS A 359 -7.79 -19.62 -9.98
N PRO A 360 -8.75 -18.76 -9.61
CA PRO A 360 -8.95 -18.35 -8.22
C PRO A 360 -9.31 -19.53 -7.28
N ASP A 361 -9.92 -20.59 -7.78
CA ASP A 361 -10.38 -21.72 -6.95
C ASP A 361 -9.28 -22.78 -6.67
N ARG A 362 -8.17 -22.76 -7.42
CA ARG A 362 -7.13 -23.80 -7.34
C ARG A 362 -5.92 -23.33 -6.52
N LEU A 363 -6.05 -23.45 -5.20
CA LEU A 363 -4.98 -23.18 -4.23
C LEU A 363 -3.73 -24.06 -4.46
N ASP A 364 -3.88 -25.26 -5.04
CA ASP A 364 -2.77 -26.16 -5.35
C ASP A 364 -1.72 -25.50 -6.27
N TYR A 365 -2.18 -24.72 -7.26
CA TYR A 365 -1.29 -24.08 -8.23
C TYR A 365 -0.52 -22.92 -7.58
N ALA A 366 -1.18 -22.13 -6.73
CA ALA A 366 -0.52 -21.11 -5.94
C ALA A 366 0.55 -21.73 -5.01
N ASP A 367 0.23 -22.84 -4.33
CA ASP A 367 1.17 -23.52 -3.45
C ASP A 367 2.36 -24.14 -4.21
N GLN A 368 2.14 -24.64 -5.44
CA GLN A 368 3.23 -25.11 -6.31
C GLN A 368 4.19 -23.98 -6.72
N VAL A 369 3.68 -22.79 -7.03
CA VAL A 369 4.53 -21.62 -7.37
C VAL A 369 5.35 -21.19 -6.15
N LEU A 370 4.71 -21.10 -4.98
CA LEU A 370 5.41 -20.79 -3.73
C LEU A 370 6.46 -21.85 -3.41
N GLY A 371 6.13 -23.14 -3.56
CA GLY A 371 7.07 -24.25 -3.37
C GLY A 371 8.26 -24.22 -4.36
N ALA A 372 8.03 -23.83 -5.62
CA ALA A 372 9.10 -23.64 -6.60
C ALA A 372 10.00 -22.45 -6.24
N CYS A 373 9.42 -21.37 -5.71
CA CYS A 373 10.15 -20.23 -5.17
C CYS A 373 11.02 -20.65 -3.97
N VAL A 374 10.46 -21.38 -3.01
CA VAL A 374 11.20 -21.91 -1.84
C VAL A 374 12.39 -22.77 -2.28
N LYS A 375 12.22 -23.68 -3.25
CA LYS A 375 13.33 -24.51 -3.75
C LYS A 375 14.47 -23.69 -4.36
N LYS A 376 14.17 -22.55 -5.00
CA LYS A 376 15.19 -21.65 -5.54
C LYS A 376 15.83 -20.82 -4.43
N LEU A 377 15.07 -20.34 -3.45
CA LEU A 377 15.58 -19.61 -2.29
C LEU A 377 16.49 -20.48 -1.40
N SER A 378 16.12 -21.75 -1.17
CA SER A 378 16.92 -22.69 -0.38
C SER A 378 18.30 -22.97 -0.99
N SER A 379 18.47 -22.75 -2.30
CA SER A 379 19.73 -23.00 -3.00
C SER A 379 20.80 -21.92 -2.80
N LYS A 380 20.43 -20.71 -2.33
CA LYS A 380 21.33 -19.54 -2.26
C LYS A 380 21.45 -18.87 -0.87
N GLY A 381 20.63 -19.26 0.12
CA GLY A 381 20.71 -18.73 1.49
C GLY A 381 19.85 -17.49 1.73
N LYS A 382 20.07 -16.78 2.86
CA LYS A 382 19.35 -15.54 3.22
C LYS A 382 19.61 -14.43 2.19
N LEU A 383 18.57 -13.65 1.90
CA LEU A 383 18.59 -12.61 0.86
C LEU A 383 19.00 -11.26 1.42
N ASP A 384 20.08 -10.68 0.91
CA ASP A 384 20.52 -9.32 1.25
C ASP A 384 20.14 -8.28 0.16
N ASP A 385 19.54 -8.72 -0.95
CA ASP A 385 19.19 -7.86 -2.09
C ASP A 385 17.84 -7.13 -1.89
N SER A 386 17.88 -5.82 -1.61
CA SER A 386 16.70 -4.93 -1.44
C SER A 386 15.69 -4.97 -2.60
N LYS A 387 16.14 -5.26 -3.83
CA LYS A 387 15.23 -5.40 -4.98
C LYS A 387 14.49 -6.74 -4.96
N ALA A 388 15.15 -7.81 -4.53
CA ALA A 388 14.55 -9.13 -4.44
C ALA A 388 13.53 -9.19 -3.30
N THR A 389 13.83 -8.59 -2.15
CA THR A 389 12.89 -8.51 -1.02
C THR A 389 11.59 -7.79 -1.40
N LYS A 390 11.66 -6.65 -2.09
CA LYS A 390 10.47 -5.96 -2.62
C LYS A 390 9.60 -6.83 -3.54
N GLN A 391 10.21 -7.66 -4.37
CA GLN A 391 9.46 -8.57 -5.24
C GLN A 391 8.87 -9.75 -4.47
N ILE A 392 9.52 -10.22 -3.39
CA ILE A 392 8.93 -11.23 -2.53
C ILE A 392 7.74 -10.65 -1.75
N VAL A 393 7.81 -9.40 -1.31
CA VAL A 393 6.65 -8.70 -0.73
C VAL A 393 5.51 -8.61 -1.75
N ALA A 394 5.80 -8.27 -3.01
CA ALA A 394 4.80 -8.28 -4.09
C ALA A 394 4.20 -9.70 -4.31
N LEU A 395 5.04 -10.74 -4.30
CA LEU A 395 4.62 -12.14 -4.42
C LEU A 395 3.67 -12.55 -3.28
N LEU A 396 4.00 -12.19 -2.04
CA LEU A 396 3.21 -12.57 -0.86
C LEU A 396 1.96 -11.70 -0.67
N SER A 397 1.96 -10.46 -1.15
CA SER A 397 0.78 -9.57 -1.12
C SER A 397 -0.25 -9.93 -2.19
N ALA A 398 0.14 -10.47 -3.34
CA ALA A 398 -0.79 -10.81 -4.42
C ALA A 398 -1.93 -11.77 -3.99
N PRO A 399 -1.68 -12.86 -3.23
CA PRO A 399 -2.76 -13.67 -2.65
C PRO A 399 -3.64 -12.91 -1.67
N LEU A 400 -3.05 -12.03 -0.85
CA LEU A 400 -3.77 -11.29 0.19
C LEU A 400 -4.71 -10.21 -0.38
N GLU A 401 -4.40 -9.67 -1.55
CA GLU A 401 -5.28 -8.71 -2.24
C GLU A 401 -6.45 -9.40 -2.94
N LYS A 402 -6.25 -10.63 -3.44
CA LYS A 402 -7.27 -11.33 -4.22
C LYS A 402 -8.22 -12.17 -3.38
N TYR A 403 -7.72 -12.83 -2.35
CA TYR A 403 -8.56 -13.63 -1.46
C TYR A 403 -9.19 -12.72 -0.39
N ASN A 404 -10.52 -12.58 -0.44
CA ASN A 404 -11.28 -11.88 0.60
C ASN A 404 -11.10 -12.54 1.98
N ASP A 405 -10.87 -13.85 2.00
CA ASP A 405 -10.63 -14.63 3.22
C ASP A 405 -9.16 -14.99 3.37
N ILE A 406 -8.46 -14.29 4.27
CA ILE A 406 -7.05 -14.52 4.60
C ILE A 406 -6.82 -15.92 5.15
N VAL A 407 -7.86 -16.57 5.68
CA VAL A 407 -7.81 -17.97 6.09
C VAL A 407 -7.49 -18.89 4.91
N THR A 408 -7.85 -18.54 3.68
CA THR A 408 -7.46 -19.32 2.49
C THR A 408 -5.99 -19.13 2.10
N ALA A 409 -5.44 -17.92 2.28
CA ALA A 409 -4.01 -17.67 2.09
C ALA A 409 -3.17 -18.37 3.17
N LEU A 410 -3.64 -18.40 4.42
CA LEU A 410 -2.99 -19.11 5.54
C LEU A 410 -3.03 -20.64 5.41
N LYS A 411 -3.94 -21.19 4.61
CA LYS A 411 -3.96 -22.64 4.29
C LYS A 411 -2.81 -23.07 3.38
N LEU A 412 -2.11 -22.13 2.74
CA LEU A 412 -0.99 -22.45 1.84
C LEU A 412 0.21 -22.93 2.65
N SER A 413 0.58 -24.20 2.45
CA SER A 413 1.62 -24.86 3.24
C SER A 413 3.02 -24.26 3.06
N ASN A 414 3.30 -23.72 1.86
CA ASN A 414 4.60 -23.12 1.56
C ASN A 414 4.65 -21.61 1.82
N TYR A 415 3.55 -20.96 2.21
CA TYR A 415 3.54 -19.53 2.53
C TYR A 415 4.41 -19.19 3.76
N PRO A 416 4.28 -19.90 4.91
CA PRO A 416 5.17 -19.67 6.06
C PRO A 416 6.65 -19.94 5.74
N ARG A 417 6.92 -20.94 4.89
CA ARG A 417 8.28 -21.30 4.49
C ARG A 417 9.00 -20.21 3.69
N VAL A 418 8.28 -19.45 2.87
CA VAL A 418 8.88 -18.30 2.17
C VAL A 418 9.27 -17.20 3.17
N MET A 419 8.46 -17.00 4.21
CA MET A 419 8.67 -15.98 5.23
C MET A 419 9.91 -16.27 6.11
N GLU A 420 10.26 -17.54 6.33
CA GLU A 420 11.49 -17.93 7.05
C GLU A 420 12.80 -17.47 6.37
N TYR A 421 12.78 -17.24 5.05
CA TYR A 421 13.95 -16.79 4.29
C TYR A 421 14.08 -15.27 4.20
N LEU A 422 13.09 -14.52 4.71
CA LEU A 422 13.11 -13.06 4.74
C LEU A 422 13.96 -12.53 5.90
N ASP A 423 14.52 -11.34 5.70
CA ASP A 423 15.13 -10.52 6.72
C ASP A 423 14.07 -10.01 7.73
N ILE A 424 14.54 -9.56 8.89
CA ILE A 424 13.66 -9.13 10.00
C ILE A 424 12.84 -7.91 9.59
N GLU A 425 13.42 -6.96 8.85
CA GLU A 425 12.74 -5.75 8.39
C GLU A 425 11.62 -6.07 7.41
N THR A 426 11.91 -6.88 6.37
CA THR A 426 10.87 -7.30 5.42
C THR A 426 9.79 -8.15 6.09
N ASN A 427 10.12 -8.95 7.11
CA ASN A 427 9.12 -9.67 7.90
C ASN A 427 8.16 -8.73 8.65
N LYS A 428 8.66 -7.60 9.19
CA LYS A 428 7.81 -6.57 9.81
C LYS A 428 6.89 -5.90 8.80
N ILE A 429 7.42 -5.53 7.62
CA ILE A 429 6.63 -4.94 6.53
C ILE A 429 5.53 -5.90 6.09
N MET A 430 5.87 -7.17 5.86
CA MET A 430 4.92 -8.17 5.41
C MET A 430 3.84 -8.44 6.47
N ALA A 431 4.22 -8.54 7.74
CA ALA A 431 3.27 -8.70 8.83
C ALA A 431 2.31 -7.49 8.95
N THR A 432 2.81 -6.27 8.72
CA THR A 432 1.96 -5.07 8.66
C THR A 432 0.99 -5.11 7.48
N VAL A 433 1.43 -5.56 6.30
CA VAL A 433 0.55 -5.75 5.12
C VAL A 433 -0.54 -6.80 5.41
N ILE A 434 -0.20 -7.90 6.09
CA ILE A 434 -1.17 -8.91 6.52
C ILE A 434 -2.22 -8.28 7.45
N ILE A 435 -1.80 -7.51 8.46
CA ILE A 435 -2.72 -6.83 9.39
C ILE A 435 -3.64 -5.85 8.64
N GLN A 436 -3.08 -5.05 7.73
CA GLN A 436 -3.87 -4.11 6.94
C GLN A 436 -4.90 -4.83 6.04
N SER A 437 -4.54 -5.99 5.47
CA SER A 437 -5.49 -6.79 4.69
C SER A 437 -6.63 -7.35 5.57
N ILE A 438 -6.30 -7.85 6.77
CA ILE A 438 -7.31 -8.31 7.76
C ILE A 438 -8.28 -7.18 8.10
N MET A 439 -7.74 -5.98 8.31
CA MET A 439 -8.53 -4.79 8.63
C MET A 439 -9.41 -4.33 7.48
N LYS A 440 -8.92 -4.35 6.23
CA LYS A 440 -9.71 -3.97 5.05
C LYS A 440 -10.91 -4.90 4.84
N ASN A 441 -10.71 -6.20 5.07
CA ASN A 441 -11.72 -7.21 4.78
C ASN A 441 -12.63 -7.53 5.99
N ASN A 442 -12.36 -6.95 7.17
CA ASN A 442 -13.06 -7.25 8.44
C ASN A 442 -13.19 -8.77 8.70
N THR A 443 -12.16 -9.54 8.36
CA THR A 443 -12.20 -11.01 8.52
C THR A 443 -12.03 -11.38 10.00
N HIS A 444 -13.06 -11.98 10.58
CA HIS A 444 -12.98 -12.52 11.93
C HIS A 444 -12.22 -13.86 11.94
N ILE A 445 -11.15 -13.93 12.73
CA ILE A 445 -10.38 -15.17 12.93
C ILE A 445 -11.01 -15.92 14.10
N SER A 446 -11.77 -16.96 13.79
CA SER A 446 -12.60 -17.64 14.80
C SER A 446 -11.91 -18.79 15.53
N THR A 447 -10.83 -19.40 15.02
CA THR A 447 -10.26 -20.62 15.64
C THR A 447 -8.85 -20.40 16.23
N ALA A 448 -8.58 -21.00 17.38
CA ALA A 448 -7.30 -20.88 18.10
C ALA A 448 -6.08 -21.29 17.26
N ASP A 449 -6.17 -22.39 16.49
CA ASP A 449 -5.08 -22.86 15.62
C ASP A 449 -4.70 -21.84 14.54
N LYS A 450 -5.69 -21.11 14.02
CA LYS A 450 -5.45 -20.06 13.00
C LYS A 450 -4.80 -18.83 13.62
N VAL A 451 -5.16 -18.53 14.88
CA VAL A 451 -4.51 -17.46 15.64
C VAL A 451 -3.07 -17.85 15.94
N GLU A 452 -2.79 -19.09 16.33
CA GLU A 452 -1.41 -19.57 16.55
C GLU A 452 -0.58 -19.44 15.27
N ALA A 453 -1.08 -19.94 14.13
CA ALA A 453 -0.40 -19.80 12.85
C ALA A 453 -0.15 -18.33 12.43
N LEU A 454 -1.12 -17.44 12.66
CA LEU A 454 -0.94 -16.01 12.36
C LEU A 454 0.10 -15.37 13.28
N PHE A 455 0.06 -15.67 14.57
CA PHE A 455 1.01 -15.12 15.55
C PHE A 455 2.43 -15.70 15.37
N GLU A 456 2.56 -16.92 14.84
CA GLU A 456 3.85 -17.46 14.38
C GLU A 456 4.41 -16.68 13.18
N LEU A 457 3.57 -16.37 12.19
CA LEU A 457 3.96 -15.53 11.05
C LEU A 457 4.35 -14.10 11.50
N MET A 458 3.68 -13.56 12.50
CA MET A 458 3.96 -12.23 13.05
C MET A 458 5.05 -12.23 14.13
N THR A 459 5.83 -13.30 14.29
CA THR A 459 6.90 -13.35 15.31
C THR A 459 7.89 -12.21 15.19
N GLY A 460 8.17 -11.70 13.99
CA GLY A 460 9.01 -10.51 13.78
C GLY A 460 8.45 -9.21 14.41
N LEU A 461 7.12 -9.05 14.45
CA LEU A 461 6.43 -7.92 15.10
C LEU A 461 6.16 -8.16 16.59
N ILE A 462 6.21 -9.41 17.05
CA ILE A 462 5.85 -9.78 18.43
C ILE A 462 7.07 -9.99 19.30
N LYS A 463 8.13 -10.67 18.84
CA LYS A 463 9.33 -10.95 19.63
C LYS A 463 10.43 -9.94 19.35
N ASP A 464 11.13 -9.52 20.39
CA ASP A 464 12.44 -8.89 20.25
C ASP A 464 13.43 -9.99 19.85
N LEU A 465 13.89 -9.96 18.61
CA LEU A 465 14.96 -10.84 18.14
C LEU A 465 16.30 -10.20 18.54
N ASP A 466 17.13 -10.96 19.25
CA ASP A 466 18.45 -10.53 19.71
C ASP A 466 19.28 -9.99 18.53
N GLY A 467 19.64 -8.70 18.58
CA GLY A 467 20.59 -8.07 17.66
C GLY A 467 20.14 -6.80 16.92
N ALA A 468 18.88 -6.35 17.07
CA ALA A 468 18.41 -5.10 16.46
C ALA A 468 18.36 -3.95 17.48
N GLU A 469 19.52 -3.51 17.97
CA GLU A 469 19.69 -2.13 18.44
C GLU A 469 19.91 -1.22 17.23
N GLU A 470 18.90 -1.13 16.36
CA GLU A 470 18.87 -0.10 15.33
C GLU A 470 17.93 1.01 15.81
N GLU A 471 18.29 2.26 15.52
CA GLU A 471 17.49 3.46 15.81
C GLU A 471 16.18 3.40 15.00
N VAL A 472 15.21 2.61 15.44
CA VAL A 472 13.86 2.62 14.88
C VAL A 472 13.20 3.94 15.28
N ASP A 473 12.63 4.64 14.30
CA ASP A 473 11.80 5.81 14.56
C ASP A 473 10.72 5.44 15.58
N GLU A 474 10.66 6.16 16.71
CA GLU A 474 9.71 5.87 17.77
C GLU A 474 8.26 5.94 17.28
N ASP A 475 7.98 6.74 16.26
CA ASP A 475 6.64 6.92 15.72
C ASP A 475 6.24 5.75 14.81
N ASP A 476 7.14 5.27 13.95
CA ASP A 476 6.92 4.05 13.14
C ASP A 476 6.72 2.83 14.04
N PHE A 477 7.54 2.69 15.09
CA PHE A 477 7.38 1.61 16.07
C PHE A 477 6.02 1.67 16.78
N LYS A 478 5.54 2.87 17.15
CA LYS A 478 4.21 3.04 17.74
C LYS A 478 3.11 2.65 16.76
N GLU A 479 3.21 3.00 15.48
CA GLU A 479 2.23 2.63 14.46
C GLU A 479 2.17 1.11 14.21
N GLU A 480 3.33 0.44 14.17
CA GLU A 480 3.42 -1.02 14.09
C GLU A 480 2.70 -1.68 15.28
N GLN A 481 3.02 -1.26 16.51
CA GLN A 481 2.41 -1.83 17.71
C GLN A 481 0.91 -1.50 17.84
N ASN A 482 0.49 -0.32 17.39
CA ASN A 482 -0.93 0.04 17.29
C ASN A 482 -1.67 -0.84 16.29
N SER A 483 -1.03 -1.26 15.20
CA SER A 483 -1.62 -2.18 14.23
C SER A 483 -1.84 -3.57 14.84
N VAL A 484 -0.88 -4.07 15.63
CA VAL A 484 -1.06 -5.30 16.42
C VAL A 484 -2.18 -5.15 17.46
N ALA A 485 -2.26 -4.02 18.14
CA ALA A 485 -3.33 -3.72 19.09
C ALA A 485 -4.73 -3.76 18.44
N ARG A 486 -4.86 -3.23 17.22
CA ARG A 486 -6.11 -3.30 16.43
C ARG A 486 -6.44 -4.72 16.01
N LEU A 487 -5.46 -5.52 15.61
CA LEU A 487 -5.67 -6.93 15.28
C LEU A 487 -6.24 -7.70 16.47
N ILE A 488 -5.71 -7.51 17.68
CA ILE A 488 -6.21 -8.17 18.90
C ILE A 488 -7.70 -7.84 19.14
N GLN A 489 -8.12 -6.60 18.88
CA GLN A 489 -9.53 -6.21 19.02
C GLN A 489 -10.46 -6.84 17.98
N MET A 490 -9.91 -7.35 16.88
CA MET A 490 -10.69 -7.98 15.80
C MET A 490 -10.88 -9.48 15.98
N LEU A 491 -10.12 -10.10 16.88
CA LEU A 491 -10.31 -11.47 17.28
C LEU A 491 -11.68 -11.61 17.96
N TYR A 492 -12.55 -12.38 17.33
CA TYR A 492 -13.92 -12.53 17.75
C TYR A 492 -14.42 -13.93 17.41
N ASN A 493 -15.04 -14.57 18.39
CA ASN A 493 -15.78 -15.80 18.21
C ASN A 493 -17.05 -15.72 19.05
N ASP A 494 -18.11 -16.38 18.59
CA ASP A 494 -19.38 -16.48 19.30
C ASP A 494 -19.32 -17.53 20.42
N ASP A 495 -18.45 -18.55 20.29
CA ASP A 495 -18.21 -19.52 21.35
C ASP A 495 -17.29 -18.96 22.45
N GLN A 496 -17.72 -19.14 23.70
CA GLN A 496 -17.06 -18.60 24.88
C GLN A 496 -15.79 -19.39 25.23
N GLU A 497 -15.79 -20.71 25.00
CA GLU A 497 -14.64 -21.57 25.28
C GLU A 497 -13.52 -21.37 24.24
N GLU A 498 -13.87 -21.35 22.95
CA GLU A 498 -12.91 -21.02 21.89
C GLU A 498 -12.36 -19.59 22.05
N MET A 499 -13.18 -18.60 22.46
CA MET A 499 -12.66 -17.25 22.75
C MET A 499 -11.66 -17.26 23.90
N PHE A 500 -11.89 -18.05 24.96
CA PHE A 500 -10.95 -18.17 26.07
C PHE A 500 -9.63 -18.84 25.65
N GLN A 501 -9.69 -19.88 24.79
CA GLN A 501 -8.50 -20.49 24.21
C GLN A 501 -7.70 -19.51 23.35
N ILE A 502 -8.38 -18.72 22.51
CA ILE A 502 -7.75 -17.65 21.71
C ILE A 502 -7.02 -16.67 22.62
N ILE A 503 -7.66 -16.20 23.70
CA ILE A 503 -7.03 -15.27 24.65
C ILE A 503 -5.78 -15.90 25.30
N CYS A 504 -5.83 -17.19 25.65
CA CYS A 504 -4.68 -17.91 26.21
C CYS A 504 -3.52 -18.00 25.21
N THR A 505 -3.80 -18.32 23.95
CA THR A 505 -2.80 -18.37 22.88
C THR A 505 -2.18 -17.00 22.64
N VAL A 506 -3.01 -15.95 22.51
CA VAL A 506 -2.55 -14.57 22.33
C VAL A 506 -1.66 -14.13 23.50
N LYS A 507 -2.06 -14.43 24.75
CA LYS A 507 -1.23 -14.16 25.94
C LYS A 507 0.13 -14.82 25.83
N LYS A 508 0.20 -16.13 25.48
CA LYS A 508 1.46 -16.86 25.36
C LYS A 508 2.44 -16.18 24.40
N HIS A 509 1.95 -15.66 23.27
CA HIS A 509 2.79 -14.96 22.30
C HIS A 509 3.18 -13.54 22.76
N ILE A 510 2.24 -12.74 23.27
CA ILE A 510 2.51 -11.36 23.72
C ILE A 510 3.54 -11.33 24.87
N MET A 511 3.47 -12.29 25.79
CA MET A 511 4.41 -12.38 26.92
C MET A 511 5.87 -12.58 26.50
N THR A 512 6.12 -13.01 25.24
CA THR A 512 7.48 -13.15 24.70
C THR A 512 8.03 -11.87 24.05
N GLY A 513 7.25 -10.78 24.01
CA GLY A 513 7.53 -9.60 23.21
C GLY A 513 8.36 -8.48 23.82
N GLY A 514 8.94 -8.71 24.99
CA GLY A 514 9.85 -7.76 25.64
C GLY A 514 9.18 -6.51 26.22
N PRO A 515 9.91 -5.71 27.00
CA PRO A 515 9.34 -4.63 27.82
C PRO A 515 8.81 -3.45 26.99
N LYS A 516 9.35 -3.16 25.79
CA LYS A 516 8.93 -2.00 24.99
C LYS A 516 7.58 -2.19 24.28
N ARG A 517 7.19 -3.43 23.96
CA ARG A 517 5.95 -3.75 23.19
C ARG A 517 4.74 -4.04 24.09
N LEU A 518 4.98 -4.53 25.31
CA LEU A 518 3.92 -4.86 26.27
C LEU A 518 2.96 -3.68 26.58
N PRO A 519 3.41 -2.41 26.72
CA PRO A 519 2.50 -1.29 26.98
C PRO A 519 1.41 -1.08 25.93
N PHE A 520 1.65 -1.48 24.67
CA PHE A 520 0.69 -1.29 23.57
C PHE A 520 -0.22 -2.50 23.37
N THR A 521 0.29 -3.71 23.59
CA THR A 521 -0.41 -4.97 23.28
C THR A 521 -1.21 -5.55 24.44
N VAL A 522 -0.82 -5.26 25.69
CA VAL A 522 -1.52 -5.73 26.90
C VAL A 522 -2.88 -5.05 27.10
N PRO A 523 -3.04 -3.71 26.98
CA PRO A 523 -4.36 -3.10 27.18
C PRO A 523 -5.46 -3.65 26.26
N PRO A 524 -5.24 -3.83 24.94
CA PRO A 524 -6.22 -4.48 24.06
C PRO A 524 -6.62 -5.89 24.52
N LEU A 525 -5.66 -6.70 24.99
CA LEU A 525 -5.92 -8.04 25.51
C LEU A 525 -6.78 -8.00 26.78
N VAL A 526 -6.49 -7.05 27.68
CA VAL A 526 -7.29 -6.84 28.89
C VAL A 526 -8.72 -6.44 28.52
N PHE A 527 -8.90 -5.49 27.61
CA PHE A 527 -10.24 -5.09 27.17
C PHE A 527 -11.00 -6.20 26.44
N LEU A 528 -10.32 -7.05 25.66
CA LEU A 528 -10.94 -8.21 25.04
C LEU A 528 -11.43 -9.21 26.10
N SER A 529 -10.60 -9.47 27.10
CA SER A 529 -10.96 -10.33 28.24
C SER A 529 -12.12 -9.73 29.06
N LEU A 530 -12.13 -8.42 29.29
CA LEU A 530 -13.23 -7.75 29.99
C LEU A 530 -14.55 -7.77 29.20
N LYS A 531 -14.49 -7.68 27.86
CA LYS A 531 -15.66 -7.88 27.00
C LYS A 531 -16.22 -9.29 27.13
N LEU A 532 -15.35 -10.31 27.22
CA LEU A 532 -15.76 -11.70 27.47
C LEU A 532 -16.41 -11.83 28.86
N VAL A 533 -15.85 -11.21 29.90
CA VAL A 533 -16.43 -11.20 31.26
C VAL A 533 -17.85 -10.59 31.26
N ARG A 534 -18.05 -9.45 30.59
CA ARG A 534 -19.38 -8.82 30.50
C ARG A 534 -20.40 -9.68 29.76
N ARG A 535 -19.96 -10.47 28.78
CA ARG A 535 -20.84 -11.43 28.06
C ARG A 535 -21.23 -12.60 28.93
N LEU A 536 -20.27 -13.15 29.68
CA LEU A 536 -20.56 -14.21 30.65
C LEU A 536 -21.62 -13.75 31.66
N GLN A 537 -21.56 -12.50 32.12
CA GLN A 537 -22.60 -11.93 33.01
C GLN A 537 -23.97 -11.81 32.35
N GLY A 538 -24.04 -11.34 31.11
CA GLY A 538 -25.31 -11.24 30.36
C GLY A 538 -25.97 -12.61 30.14
N SER A 539 -25.18 -13.66 29.95
CA SER A 539 -25.67 -15.05 29.83
C SER A 539 -25.96 -15.72 31.17
N SER A 540 -25.43 -15.19 32.28
CA SER A 540 -25.64 -15.73 33.64
C SER A 540 -27.04 -15.48 34.19
N GLN A 541 -27.77 -14.48 33.67
CA GLN A 541 -29.16 -14.22 34.08
C GLN A 541 -30.17 -15.24 33.54
N ASP A 542 -29.82 -16.02 32.51
CA ASP A 542 -30.70 -17.03 31.91
C ASP A 542 -30.48 -18.46 32.45
N GLN A 543 -29.53 -18.67 33.37
CA GLN A 543 -29.26 -19.98 33.98
C GLN A 543 -29.40 -19.92 35.50
N GLU A 544 -30.63 -19.76 36.00
CA GLU A 544 -30.97 -20.28 37.32
C GLU A 544 -30.97 -21.83 37.28
N GLU A 545 -30.18 -22.41 38.18
CA GLU A 545 -30.20 -23.80 38.65
C GLU A 545 -29.91 -24.93 37.63
N ASN A 546 -28.61 -25.28 37.49
CA ASN A 546 -28.21 -26.68 37.30
C ASN A 546 -27.15 -27.07 38.35
N PRO A 547 -27.52 -27.81 39.42
CA PRO A 547 -26.61 -28.22 40.50
C PRO A 547 -25.55 -29.29 40.13
N PHE A 548 -25.47 -29.67 38.85
CA PHE A 548 -24.51 -30.65 38.34
C PHE A 548 -24.01 -30.18 36.95
N GLY A 549 -22.87 -29.49 36.91
CA GLY A 549 -22.22 -29.07 35.67
C GLY A 549 -20.72 -28.87 35.89
N ASP A 550 -19.92 -29.54 35.08
CA ASP A 550 -18.46 -29.75 35.18
C ASP A 550 -17.59 -28.51 35.51
N ASP A 551 -16.46 -28.79 36.18
CA ASP A 551 -15.30 -27.90 36.45
C ASP A 551 -14.68 -27.23 35.20
N SER A 552 -15.21 -27.54 34.01
CA SER A 552 -14.76 -27.04 32.70
C SER A 552 -15.37 -25.71 32.28
N SER A 553 -16.44 -25.22 32.92
CA SER A 553 -17.02 -23.92 32.56
C SER A 553 -16.02 -22.77 32.77
N THR A 554 -15.91 -21.90 31.77
CA THR A 554 -15.08 -20.70 31.80
C THR A 554 -15.64 -19.74 32.84
N SER A 555 -15.17 -19.85 34.07
CA SER A 555 -15.62 -18.96 35.14
C SER A 555 -14.94 -17.59 35.04
N PRO A 556 -15.64 -16.49 35.37
CA PRO A 556 -15.05 -15.15 35.39
C PRO A 556 -13.81 -15.09 36.31
N LYS A 557 -13.74 -15.93 37.35
CA LYS A 557 -12.56 -16.07 38.23
C LYS A 557 -11.31 -16.53 37.48
N LYS A 558 -11.41 -17.50 36.57
CA LYS A 558 -10.27 -17.97 35.75
C LYS A 558 -9.77 -16.85 34.83
N ILE A 559 -10.67 -16.05 34.26
CA ILE A 559 -10.31 -14.89 33.43
C ILE A 559 -9.62 -13.81 34.27
N PHE A 560 -10.13 -13.50 35.46
CA PHE A 560 -9.50 -12.52 36.35
C PHE A 560 -8.12 -12.99 36.86
N GLN A 561 -7.91 -14.28 37.11
CA GLN A 561 -6.58 -14.83 37.41
C GLN A 561 -5.61 -14.67 36.23
N LEU A 562 -6.09 -14.91 35.00
CA LEU A 562 -5.31 -14.72 33.78
C LEU A 562 -4.91 -13.24 33.60
N LEU A 563 -5.85 -12.33 33.87
CA LEU A 563 -5.68 -10.88 33.87
C LEU A 563 -4.66 -10.43 34.91
N ASN A 564 -4.74 -10.95 36.14
CA ASN A 564 -3.78 -10.62 37.18
C ASN A 564 -2.34 -10.96 36.75
N GLN A 565 -2.13 -12.17 36.23
CA GLN A 565 -0.83 -12.61 35.71
C GLN A 565 -0.33 -11.77 34.52
N THR A 566 -1.23 -11.25 33.67
CA THR A 566 -0.83 -10.41 32.52
C THR A 566 -0.47 -9.00 32.96
N ILE A 567 -1.21 -8.43 33.93
CA ILE A 567 -0.91 -7.10 34.46
C ILE A 567 0.32 -7.14 35.38
N GLU A 568 0.54 -8.22 36.12
CA GLU A 568 1.76 -8.43 36.92
C GLU A 568 3.01 -8.41 36.02
N ALA A 569 2.94 -9.06 34.84
CA ALA A 569 4.03 -8.98 33.87
C ALA A 569 4.25 -7.56 33.31
N LEU A 570 3.20 -6.74 33.24
CA LEU A 570 3.30 -5.33 32.87
C LEU A 570 3.88 -4.48 34.00
N SER A 571 3.72 -4.88 35.26
CA SER A 571 4.28 -4.17 36.42
C SER A 571 5.82 -4.19 36.46
N ILE A 572 6.43 -5.18 35.82
CA ILE A 572 7.89 -5.31 35.66
C ILE A 572 8.44 -4.31 34.61
N VAL A 573 7.55 -3.73 33.79
CA VAL A 573 7.87 -2.77 32.71
C VAL A 573 7.74 -1.34 33.25
N PRO A 574 8.56 -0.37 32.79
CA PRO A 574 8.52 1.04 33.26
C PRO A 574 7.28 1.81 32.74
N ALA A 575 6.07 1.28 32.95
CA ALA A 575 4.79 1.94 32.68
C ALA A 575 3.79 1.75 33.84
N PRO A 576 4.15 2.16 35.08
CA PRO A 576 3.33 1.89 36.28
C PRO A 576 1.95 2.57 36.24
N GLU A 577 1.83 3.73 35.58
CA GLU A 577 0.55 4.42 35.43
C GLU A 577 -0.48 3.60 34.62
N LEU A 578 -0.02 2.91 33.57
CA LEU A 578 -0.88 2.11 32.72
C LEU A 578 -1.35 0.87 33.47
N ALA A 579 -0.44 0.17 34.15
CA ALA A 579 -0.76 -0.98 34.98
C ALA A 579 -1.78 -0.62 36.07
N LEU A 580 -1.61 0.51 36.76
CA LEU A 580 -2.55 1.02 37.77
C LEU A 580 -3.95 1.25 37.17
N ARG A 581 -4.05 1.89 36.00
CA ARG A 581 -5.34 2.11 35.32
C ARG A 581 -6.01 0.78 34.95
N LEU A 582 -5.24 -0.20 34.46
CA LEU A 582 -5.76 -1.53 34.12
C LEU A 582 -6.24 -2.29 35.36
N TYR A 583 -5.51 -2.24 36.47
CA TYR A 583 -5.96 -2.83 37.74
C TYR A 583 -7.28 -2.22 38.23
N LEU A 584 -7.42 -0.88 38.16
CA LEU A 584 -8.66 -0.20 38.55
C LEU A 584 -9.84 -0.59 37.65
N GLN A 585 -9.62 -0.70 36.34
CA GLN A 585 -10.66 -1.14 35.39
C GLN A 585 -11.05 -2.62 35.59
N CYS A 586 -10.08 -3.49 35.87
CA CYS A 586 -10.36 -4.88 36.25
C CYS A 586 -11.13 -4.97 37.57
N ALA A 587 -10.85 -4.09 38.52
CA ALA A 587 -11.57 -4.03 39.78
C ALA A 587 -13.02 -3.51 39.61
N GLU A 588 -13.26 -2.53 38.72
CA GLU A 588 -14.61 -2.09 38.34
C GLU A 588 -15.39 -3.23 37.69
N ALA A 589 -14.77 -3.98 36.77
CA ALA A 589 -15.41 -5.15 36.16
C ALA A 589 -15.67 -6.29 37.17
N ALA A 590 -14.76 -6.51 38.12
CA ALA A 590 -14.96 -7.49 39.21
C ALA A 590 -16.09 -7.05 40.16
N ASN A 591 -16.26 -5.73 40.35
CA ASN A 591 -17.38 -5.16 41.07
C ASN A 591 -18.71 -5.40 40.33
N ASP A 592 -18.74 -5.29 39.00
CA ASP A 592 -19.96 -5.64 38.27
C ASP A 592 -20.31 -7.14 38.41
N CYS A 593 -19.32 -8.00 38.68
CA CYS A 593 -19.49 -9.45 38.88
C CYS A 593 -19.79 -9.88 40.33
N ASP A 594 -19.94 -8.94 41.26
CA ASP A 594 -20.10 -9.22 42.70
C ASP A 594 -18.95 -10.06 43.31
N LEU A 595 -17.74 -9.98 42.73
CA LEU A 595 -16.57 -10.74 43.19
C LEU A 595 -15.68 -9.90 44.12
N GLU A 596 -16.11 -9.76 45.39
CA GLU A 596 -15.41 -8.94 46.40
C GLU A 596 -13.91 -9.29 46.59
N PRO A 597 -13.51 -10.57 46.77
CA PRO A 597 -12.10 -10.89 47.04
C PRO A 597 -11.16 -10.52 45.90
N VAL A 598 -11.64 -10.70 44.65
CA VAL A 598 -10.88 -10.40 43.43
C VAL A 598 -10.74 -8.89 43.24
N ALA A 599 -11.83 -8.14 43.45
CA ALA A 599 -11.80 -6.69 43.41
C ALA A 599 -10.85 -6.12 44.49
N TYR A 600 -10.86 -6.69 45.69
CA TYR A 600 -9.97 -6.26 46.78
C TYR A 600 -8.50 -6.53 46.44
N GLU A 601 -8.18 -7.71 45.88
CA GLU A 601 -6.82 -8.04 45.45
C GLU A 601 -6.30 -7.04 44.40
N PHE A 602 -7.07 -6.74 43.35
CA PHE A 602 -6.69 -5.75 42.35
C PHE A 602 -6.47 -4.35 42.94
N PHE A 603 -7.31 -3.94 43.90
CA PHE A 603 -7.10 -2.67 44.60
C PHE A 603 -5.82 -2.66 45.45
N THR A 604 -5.51 -3.76 46.13
CA THR A 604 -4.28 -3.85 46.90
C THR A 604 -3.04 -3.77 46.00
N GLN A 605 -3.06 -4.42 44.84
CA GLN A 605 -1.98 -4.32 43.85
C GLN A 605 -1.86 -2.89 43.28
N ALA A 606 -2.99 -2.23 42.99
CA ALA A 606 -2.98 -0.83 42.56
C ALA A 606 -2.37 0.12 43.62
N TYR A 607 -2.62 -0.14 44.92
CA TYR A 607 -1.99 0.62 46.00
C TYR A 607 -0.50 0.36 46.13
N ILE A 608 -0.04 -0.88 45.96
CA ILE A 608 1.39 -1.22 45.98
C ILE A 608 2.11 -0.47 44.86
N LEU A 609 1.58 -0.51 43.63
CA LEU A 609 2.15 0.24 42.50
C LEU A 609 2.20 1.74 42.74
N TYR A 610 1.17 2.31 43.38
CA TYR A 610 1.15 3.72 43.75
C TYR A 610 2.25 4.07 44.76
N GLU A 611 2.55 3.19 45.71
CA GLU A 611 3.58 3.42 46.74
C GLU A 611 5.01 3.23 46.22
N GLU A 612 5.24 2.20 45.42
CA GLU A 612 6.60 1.76 45.05
C GLU A 612 7.10 2.40 43.75
N GLU A 613 6.23 2.55 42.73
CA GLU A 613 6.68 2.86 41.37
C GLU A 613 6.29 4.28 40.88
N VAL A 614 5.19 4.87 41.37
CA VAL A 614 4.74 6.20 40.92
C VAL A 614 5.46 7.30 41.68
N SER A 615 6.56 7.80 41.11
CA SER A 615 7.39 8.86 41.73
C SER A 615 7.02 10.29 41.30
N ASP A 616 6.47 10.50 40.10
CA ASP A 616 6.13 11.84 39.62
C ASP A 616 4.93 12.44 40.37
N SER A 617 5.06 13.70 40.79
CA SER A 617 4.04 14.39 41.59
C SER A 617 2.73 14.62 40.82
N LYS A 618 2.74 14.79 39.50
CA LYS A 618 1.49 14.96 38.73
C LYS A 618 0.83 13.61 38.46
N ALA A 619 1.64 12.58 38.18
CA ALA A 619 1.20 11.21 38.05
C ALA A 619 0.53 10.68 39.32
N GLN A 620 1.15 10.90 40.49
CA GLN A 620 0.57 10.54 41.80
C GLN A 620 -0.80 11.17 42.03
N VAL A 621 -0.92 12.47 41.74
CA VAL A 621 -2.19 13.19 41.86
C VAL A 621 -3.25 12.57 40.94
N THR A 622 -2.91 12.31 39.69
CA THR A 622 -3.84 11.70 38.71
C THR A 622 -4.24 10.28 39.13
N ALA A 623 -3.28 9.45 39.52
CA ALA A 623 -3.53 8.08 39.99
C ALA A 623 -4.44 8.06 41.22
N LEU A 624 -4.18 8.95 42.20
CA LEU A 624 -5.00 9.03 43.40
C LEU A 624 -6.44 9.48 43.08
N HIS A 625 -6.63 10.44 42.18
CA HIS A 625 -7.97 10.82 41.73
C HIS A 625 -8.71 9.67 41.05
N LEU A 626 -8.01 8.86 40.23
CA LEU A 626 -8.60 7.67 39.61
C LEU A 626 -8.96 6.60 40.66
N ILE A 627 -8.12 6.38 41.67
CA ILE A 627 -8.42 5.47 42.79
C ILE A 627 -9.67 5.94 43.53
N ILE A 628 -9.75 7.23 43.87
CA ILE A 628 -10.91 7.81 44.56
C ILE A 628 -12.18 7.66 43.71
N GLY A 629 -12.11 8.02 42.42
CA GLY A 629 -13.25 7.91 41.50
C GLY A 629 -13.72 6.47 41.31
N THR A 630 -12.80 5.52 41.21
CA THR A 630 -13.14 4.10 41.08
C THR A 630 -13.78 3.58 42.36
N LEU A 631 -13.19 3.89 43.52
CA LEU A 631 -13.72 3.49 44.83
C LEU A 631 -15.11 4.09 45.10
N GLN A 632 -15.42 5.27 44.57
CA GLN A 632 -16.76 5.85 44.68
C GLN A 632 -17.81 5.06 43.90
N ARG A 633 -17.46 4.46 42.77
CA ARG A 633 -18.38 3.67 41.92
C ARG A 633 -18.60 2.24 42.42
N MET A 634 -17.72 1.74 43.26
CA MET A 634 -17.78 0.37 43.77
C MET A 634 -18.77 0.22 44.91
N HIS A 635 -19.58 -0.82 44.81
CA HIS A 635 -20.63 -1.18 45.76
C HIS A 635 -20.45 -2.58 46.37
N VAL A 636 -19.54 -3.39 45.84
CA VAL A 636 -19.33 -4.80 46.25
C VAL A 636 -18.57 -4.95 47.57
N PHE A 637 -17.83 -3.92 48.02
CA PHE A 637 -17.05 -4.02 49.25
C PHE A 637 -17.91 -3.99 50.50
N GLY A 638 -17.66 -4.92 51.42
CA GLY A 638 -18.15 -4.83 52.79
C GLY A 638 -17.62 -3.61 53.54
N VAL A 639 -18.29 -3.25 54.64
CA VAL A 639 -17.99 -2.04 55.44
C VAL A 639 -16.52 -2.00 55.89
N GLU A 640 -15.97 -3.14 56.35
CA GLU A 640 -14.59 -3.22 56.84
C GLU A 640 -13.55 -3.04 55.73
N ASN A 641 -13.70 -3.78 54.62
CA ASN A 641 -12.79 -3.69 53.48
C ASN A 641 -12.82 -2.27 52.88
N ARG A 642 -14.00 -1.68 52.75
CA ARG A 642 -14.14 -0.30 52.27
C ARG A 642 -13.52 0.72 53.23
N ASP A 643 -13.72 0.58 54.54
CA ASP A 643 -13.12 1.48 55.54
C ASP A 643 -11.59 1.42 55.49
N THR A 644 -10.99 0.24 55.31
CA THR A 644 -9.52 0.14 55.18
C THR A 644 -9.00 0.83 53.90
N LEU A 645 -9.65 0.62 52.76
CA LEU A 645 -9.25 1.23 51.48
C LEU A 645 -9.43 2.75 51.50
N THR A 646 -10.55 3.25 52.04
CA THR A 646 -10.81 4.70 52.15
C THR A 646 -9.85 5.38 53.12
N HIS A 647 -9.49 4.73 54.24
CA HIS A 647 -8.49 5.24 55.16
C HIS A 647 -7.10 5.31 54.51
N LYS A 648 -6.71 4.29 53.72
CA LYS A 648 -5.46 4.30 52.93
C LYS A 648 -5.46 5.45 51.91
N ALA A 649 -6.50 5.59 51.08
CA ALA A 649 -6.65 6.70 50.13
C ALA A 649 -6.54 8.08 50.81
N THR A 650 -7.22 8.24 51.95
CA THR A 650 -7.16 9.46 52.75
C THR A 650 -5.75 9.70 53.31
N GLY A 651 -5.06 8.64 53.71
CA GLY A 651 -3.65 8.68 54.10
C GLY A 651 -2.73 9.18 52.98
N TYR A 652 -2.90 8.68 51.76
CA TYR A 652 -2.11 9.11 50.59
C TYR A 652 -2.42 10.54 50.16
N SER A 653 -3.69 10.96 50.18
CA SER A 653 -4.07 12.34 49.90
C SER A 653 -3.33 13.35 50.79
N ALA A 654 -3.04 12.96 52.02
CA ALA A 654 -2.30 13.77 52.97
C ALA A 654 -0.78 13.72 52.82
N LYS A 655 -0.22 12.77 52.05
CA LYS A 655 1.23 12.64 51.82
C LYS A 655 1.71 13.35 50.55
N LEU A 656 0.80 13.91 49.74
CA LEU A 656 1.14 14.67 48.54
C LEU A 656 2.04 15.88 48.86
N LEU A 657 3.02 16.15 47.99
CA LEU A 657 4.03 17.19 48.17
C LEU A 657 3.46 18.61 48.04
N LYS A 658 2.65 18.84 46.99
CA LYS A 658 2.08 20.16 46.69
C LYS A 658 0.82 20.41 47.51
N LYS A 659 0.81 21.50 48.28
CA LYS A 659 -0.32 21.89 49.13
C LYS A 659 -1.65 22.09 48.38
N PRO A 660 -1.69 22.70 47.19
CA PRO A 660 -2.93 22.79 46.41
C PRO A 660 -3.48 21.41 46.05
N ASP A 661 -2.64 20.52 45.52
CA ASP A 661 -3.06 19.18 45.10
C ASP A 661 -3.44 18.31 46.30
N GLN A 662 -2.74 18.46 47.43
CA GLN A 662 -3.08 17.86 48.72
C GLN A 662 -4.48 18.29 49.18
N CYS A 663 -4.80 19.59 49.07
CA CYS A 663 -6.12 20.12 49.41
C CYS A 663 -7.21 19.50 48.54
N ARG A 664 -6.97 19.43 47.22
CA ARG A 664 -7.91 18.86 46.24
C ARG A 664 -8.20 17.39 46.45
N ALA A 665 -7.15 16.60 46.69
CA ALA A 665 -7.31 15.18 47.00
C ALA A 665 -8.07 14.96 48.32
N VAL A 666 -7.77 15.74 49.36
CA VAL A 666 -8.39 15.57 50.70
C VAL A 666 -9.89 15.89 50.69
N TYR A 667 -10.33 16.96 50.04
CA TYR A 667 -11.78 17.19 49.90
C TYR A 667 -12.40 16.18 48.91
N GLY A 668 -11.64 15.67 47.94
CA GLY A 668 -12.07 14.59 47.06
C GLY A 668 -12.43 13.32 47.85
N CYS A 669 -11.59 12.96 48.84
CA CYS A 669 -11.86 11.85 49.76
C CYS A 669 -13.14 12.07 50.60
N ALA A 670 -13.62 13.31 50.77
CA ALA A 670 -14.87 13.55 51.49
C ALA A 670 -16.08 12.91 50.77
N HIS A 671 -16.03 12.78 49.44
CA HIS A 671 -17.07 12.09 48.66
C HIS A 671 -17.10 10.58 48.89
N LEU A 672 -16.01 9.97 49.37
CA LEU A 672 -15.97 8.53 49.67
C LEU A 672 -16.84 8.17 50.89
N PHE A 673 -16.99 9.11 51.82
CA PHE A 673 -17.76 8.96 53.06
C PHE A 673 -19.24 9.37 52.90
N TRP A 674 -19.66 9.73 51.68
CA TRP A 674 -21.02 10.21 51.41
C TRP A 674 -21.45 9.85 49.98
N VAL A 675 -22.07 8.67 49.84
CA VAL A 675 -22.61 8.15 48.57
C VAL A 675 -24.15 8.17 48.65
N ASP A 676 -24.80 8.69 47.60
CA ASP A 676 -26.26 8.92 47.62
C ASP A 676 -27.10 7.63 47.63
N ASP A 677 -26.60 6.56 47.01
CA ASP A 677 -27.34 5.31 46.76
C ASP A 677 -27.30 4.28 47.90
N GLN A 678 -26.45 4.46 48.93
CA GLN A 678 -26.33 3.51 50.05
C GLN A 678 -26.46 4.22 51.41
N ASP A 679 -27.58 4.00 52.10
CA ASP A 679 -27.86 4.60 53.41
C ASP A 679 -26.87 4.16 54.51
N ASN A 680 -26.24 3.00 54.36
CA ASN A 680 -25.20 2.50 55.28
C ASN A 680 -23.84 3.23 55.14
N MET A 681 -23.70 4.18 54.21
CA MET A 681 -22.42 4.83 53.86
C MET A 681 -22.45 6.37 53.97
N LYS A 682 -23.27 6.92 54.88
CA LYS A 682 -23.41 8.37 55.10
C LYS A 682 -22.80 8.81 56.43
N ASP A 683 -21.47 8.94 56.48
CA ASP A 683 -20.74 9.38 57.68
C ASP A 683 -20.48 10.89 57.66
N GLY A 684 -21.48 11.67 58.09
CA GLY A 684 -21.40 13.14 58.07
C GLY A 684 -20.24 13.73 58.90
N GLU A 685 -19.81 13.05 59.97
CA GLU A 685 -18.69 13.47 60.80
C GLU A 685 -17.34 13.33 60.09
N ARG A 686 -17.12 12.21 59.40
CA ARG A 686 -15.88 11.95 58.63
C ARG A 686 -15.75 12.94 57.47
N VAL A 687 -16.86 13.26 56.79
CA VAL A 687 -16.93 14.31 55.77
C VAL A 687 -16.46 15.66 56.34
N LEU A 688 -16.97 16.05 57.51
CA LEU A 688 -16.59 17.31 58.16
C LEU A 688 -15.10 17.31 58.57
N ILE A 689 -14.56 16.17 59.02
CA ILE A 689 -13.13 16.04 59.33
C ILE A 689 -12.27 16.26 58.08
N CYS A 690 -12.63 15.64 56.94
CA CYS A 690 -11.93 15.84 55.68
C CYS A 690 -12.00 17.30 55.21
N LEU A 691 -13.17 17.93 55.27
CA LEU A 691 -13.35 19.33 54.87
C LEU A 691 -12.59 20.31 55.79
N LYS A 692 -12.60 20.08 57.12
CA LYS A 692 -11.79 20.87 58.07
C LYS A 692 -10.30 20.67 57.83
N ARG A 693 -9.86 19.47 57.47
CA ARG A 693 -8.47 19.18 57.11
C ARG A 693 -8.06 19.87 55.81
N ALA A 694 -8.92 19.84 54.78
CA ALA A 694 -8.72 20.56 53.53
C ALA A 694 -8.58 22.07 53.77
N LEU A 695 -9.43 22.65 54.63
CA LEU A 695 -9.37 24.06 55.01
C LEU A 695 -8.05 24.42 55.72
N ARG A 696 -7.56 23.58 56.64
CA ARG A 696 -6.25 23.78 57.29
C ARG A 696 -5.10 23.76 56.27
N ILE A 697 -5.16 22.88 55.27
CA ILE A 697 -4.15 22.78 54.21
C ILE A 697 -4.21 24.02 53.30
N ALA A 698 -5.41 24.49 52.94
CA ALA A 698 -5.60 25.70 52.16
C ALA A 698 -5.03 26.95 52.86
N ASN A 699 -5.30 27.11 54.17
CA ASN A 699 -4.71 28.17 54.99
C ASN A 699 -3.17 28.11 55.00
N ALA A 700 -2.59 26.92 55.16
CA ALA A 700 -1.14 26.75 55.11
C ALA A 700 -0.55 27.07 53.72
N ALA A 701 -1.27 26.74 52.65
CA ALA A 701 -0.87 27.06 51.27
C ALA A 701 -0.88 28.58 51.03
N GLN A 702 -1.90 29.28 51.53
CA GLN A 702 -2.02 30.72 51.44
C GLN A 702 -0.93 31.45 52.24
N GLN A 703 -0.65 31.00 53.47
CA GLN A 703 0.44 31.56 54.27
C GLN A 703 1.82 31.42 53.60
N MET A 704 2.08 30.28 52.94
CA MET A 704 3.31 30.08 52.17
C MET A 704 3.38 30.95 50.91
N SER A 705 2.26 31.12 50.20
CA SER A 705 2.18 32.01 49.02
C SER A 705 2.42 33.48 49.40
N ASN A 706 1.83 33.95 50.51
CA ASN A 706 2.04 35.29 51.05
C ASN A 706 3.51 35.54 51.45
N ALA A 707 4.22 34.50 51.89
CA ALA A 707 5.64 34.58 52.24
C ALA A 707 6.59 34.57 51.02
N ALA A 708 6.20 33.96 49.90
CA ALA A 708 7.06 33.73 48.74
C ALA A 708 7.05 34.85 47.67
N ARG A 709 6.27 35.92 47.84
CA ARG A 709 6.19 37.11 46.92
C ARG A 709 6.21 36.77 45.42
N GLY A 710 5.55 35.69 45.01
CA GLY A 710 5.65 35.19 43.64
C GLY A 710 4.78 33.98 43.36
N ASN A 711 3.49 34.05 43.65
CA ASN A 711 2.42 33.39 42.89
C ASN A 711 1.06 33.77 43.50
N THR A 712 0.03 33.92 42.66
CA THR A 712 -1.35 34.20 43.06
C THR A 712 -1.78 33.33 44.25
N GLY A 713 -2.29 34.00 45.29
CA GLY A 713 -2.73 33.37 46.53
C GLY A 713 -3.82 32.33 46.27
N SER A 714 -3.84 31.29 47.08
CA SER A 714 -4.77 30.14 47.04
C SER A 714 -6.25 30.48 47.32
N VAL A 715 -6.72 31.69 46.98
CA VAL A 715 -8.13 32.12 47.11
C VAL A 715 -9.05 31.16 46.35
N LEU A 716 -8.64 30.73 45.15
CA LEU A 716 -9.36 29.75 44.34
C LEU A 716 -9.66 28.45 45.10
N LEU A 717 -8.73 27.95 45.93
CA LEU A 717 -8.94 26.73 46.71
C LEU A 717 -10.03 26.90 47.77
N PHE A 718 -10.16 28.08 48.38
CA PHE A 718 -11.25 28.33 49.33
C PHE A 718 -12.61 28.38 48.64
N VAL A 719 -12.67 28.94 47.42
CA VAL A 719 -13.91 28.94 46.62
C VAL A 719 -14.27 27.51 46.19
N GLU A 720 -13.29 26.69 45.80
CA GLU A 720 -13.49 25.26 45.53
C GLU A 720 -14.03 24.52 46.77
N ILE A 721 -13.42 24.72 47.94
CA ILE A 721 -13.89 24.14 49.20
C ILE A 721 -15.32 24.61 49.51
N LEU A 722 -15.62 25.90 49.35
CA LEU A 722 -16.96 26.46 49.58
C LEU A 722 -17.99 25.72 48.72
N ASN A 723 -17.69 25.50 47.43
CA ASN A 723 -18.57 24.74 46.54
C ASN A 723 -18.79 23.29 47.02
N LYS A 724 -17.77 22.64 47.61
CA LYS A 724 -17.93 21.32 48.22
C LYS A 724 -18.78 21.36 49.50
N TYR A 725 -18.63 22.36 50.35
CA TYR A 725 -19.51 22.57 51.51
C TYR A 725 -20.96 22.76 51.05
N LEU A 726 -21.19 23.54 50.00
CA LEU A 726 -22.52 23.76 49.41
C LEU A 726 -23.11 22.47 48.84
N TYR A 727 -22.30 21.63 48.17
CA TYR A 727 -22.74 20.34 47.65
C TYR A 727 -23.26 19.42 48.77
N PHE A 728 -22.48 19.22 49.83
CA PHE A 728 -22.89 18.36 50.94
C PHE A 728 -24.04 18.96 51.77
N TYR A 729 -24.15 20.29 51.80
CA TYR A 729 -25.31 20.98 52.37
C TYR A 729 -26.59 20.72 51.56
N GLU A 730 -26.51 20.76 50.22
CA GLU A 730 -27.62 20.43 49.32
C GLU A 730 -28.08 18.97 49.50
N LYS A 731 -27.11 18.05 49.66
CA LYS A 731 -27.36 16.63 49.93
C LYS A 731 -27.87 16.32 51.34
N GLY A 732 -28.05 17.34 52.19
CA GLY A 732 -28.71 17.22 53.48
C GLY A 732 -27.84 16.69 54.62
N ASN A 733 -26.52 16.85 54.56
CA ASN A 733 -25.63 16.45 55.66
C ASN A 733 -25.88 17.33 56.91
N PRO A 734 -26.34 16.78 58.05
CA PRO A 734 -26.71 17.56 59.23
C PRO A 734 -25.51 18.21 59.94
N GLN A 735 -24.29 17.71 59.71
CA GLN A 735 -23.07 18.21 60.35
C GLN A 735 -22.52 19.49 59.70
N ILE A 736 -22.98 19.84 58.50
CA ILE A 736 -22.58 21.07 57.81
C ILE A 736 -23.55 22.18 58.19
N THR A 737 -23.10 23.06 59.08
CA THR A 737 -23.90 24.17 59.57
C THR A 737 -23.80 25.39 58.67
N VAL A 738 -24.88 26.18 58.63
CA VAL A 738 -24.93 27.49 57.96
C VAL A 738 -23.82 28.43 58.47
N ALA A 739 -23.48 28.34 59.76
CA ALA A 739 -22.41 29.12 60.38
C ALA A 739 -21.02 28.80 59.78
N ALA A 740 -20.74 27.54 59.45
CA ALA A 740 -19.48 27.15 58.81
C ALA A 740 -19.36 27.70 57.38
N ILE A 741 -20.47 27.72 56.63
CA ILE A 741 -20.52 28.30 55.28
C ILE A 741 -20.34 29.82 55.33
N GLN A 742 -21.02 30.51 56.26
CA GLN A 742 -20.88 31.95 56.46
C GLN A 742 -19.46 32.34 56.85
N SER A 743 -18.86 31.63 57.81
CA SER A 743 -17.47 31.86 58.23
C SER A 743 -16.47 31.68 57.07
N LEU A 744 -16.73 30.72 56.16
CA LEU A 744 -15.87 30.52 54.99
C LEU A 744 -16.03 31.63 53.95
N ILE A 745 -17.25 32.12 53.72
CA ILE A 745 -17.51 33.28 52.84
C ILE A 745 -16.83 34.54 53.40
N GLU A 746 -16.91 34.76 54.71
CA GLU A 746 -16.23 35.88 55.38
C GLU A 746 -14.70 35.77 55.23
N LEU A 747 -14.15 34.57 55.38
CA LEU A 747 -12.72 34.30 55.20
C LEU A 747 -12.27 34.61 53.76
N ILE A 748 -13.00 34.13 52.75
CA ILE A 748 -12.72 34.40 51.33
C ILE A 748 -12.74 35.91 51.06
N THR A 749 -13.77 36.59 51.55
CA THR A 749 -13.95 38.04 51.34
C THR A 749 -12.80 38.83 51.98
N THR A 750 -12.38 38.45 53.18
CA THR A 750 -11.29 39.11 53.91
C THR A 750 -9.96 38.94 53.19
N GLU A 751 -9.68 37.74 52.67
CA GLU A 751 -8.44 37.45 51.96
C GLU A 751 -8.38 38.12 50.58
N MET A 752 -9.51 38.24 49.88
CA MET A 752 -9.60 38.99 48.62
C MET A 752 -9.40 40.50 48.81
N GLN A 753 -9.78 41.03 49.97
CA GLN A 753 -9.59 42.44 50.32
C GLN A 753 -8.17 42.75 50.84
N SER A 754 -7.32 41.73 51.02
CA SER A 754 -5.95 41.94 51.51
C SER A 754 -5.02 42.44 50.38
N ASP A 755 -4.52 43.67 50.52
CA ASP A 755 -3.78 44.47 49.52
C ASP A 755 -2.45 43.89 48.95
N ASN A 756 -2.11 42.62 49.22
CA ASN A 756 -0.78 42.07 48.89
C ASN A 756 -0.72 41.12 47.68
N SER A 757 -1.80 40.94 46.90
CA SER A 757 -1.78 40.16 45.65
C SER A 757 -2.40 40.92 44.47
N PRO A 758 -1.85 40.84 43.25
CA PRO A 758 -2.56 41.32 42.06
C PRO A 758 -3.89 40.55 41.91
N PRO A 759 -4.97 41.20 41.47
CA PRO A 759 -6.27 40.55 41.32
C PRO A 759 -6.14 39.38 40.31
N ASP A 760 -6.60 38.19 40.71
CA ASP A 760 -6.72 37.04 39.81
C ASP A 760 -8.14 37.05 39.22
N PRO A 761 -8.32 37.47 37.95
CA PRO A 761 -9.63 37.63 37.34
C PRO A 761 -10.44 36.32 37.32
N ALA A 762 -9.75 35.17 37.36
CA ALA A 762 -10.39 33.86 37.35
C ALA A 762 -11.04 33.53 38.70
N ALA A 763 -10.41 33.90 39.82
CA ALA A 763 -10.95 33.67 41.15
C ALA A 763 -12.18 34.56 41.41
N ASP A 764 -12.13 35.82 40.98
CA ASP A 764 -13.23 36.79 41.08
C ASP A 764 -14.45 36.34 40.27
N ALA A 765 -14.24 35.92 39.02
CA ALA A 765 -15.30 35.40 38.17
C ALA A 765 -15.92 34.10 38.73
N PHE A 766 -15.11 33.23 39.33
CA PHE A 766 -15.58 31.96 39.91
C PHE A 766 -16.37 32.19 41.20
N LEU A 767 -15.95 33.13 42.05
CA LEU A 767 -16.72 33.55 43.21
C LEU A 767 -18.03 34.23 42.80
N ALA A 768 -18.01 35.15 41.83
CA ALA A 768 -19.21 35.81 41.32
C ALA A 768 -20.24 34.78 40.79
N SER A 769 -19.77 33.76 40.08
CA SER A 769 -20.60 32.65 39.59
C SER A 769 -21.18 31.82 40.74
N THR A 770 -20.38 31.54 41.78
CA THR A 770 -20.81 30.80 42.98
C THR A 770 -21.86 31.59 43.77
N LEU A 771 -21.68 32.91 43.90
CA LEU A 771 -22.65 33.81 44.53
C LEU A 771 -23.96 33.92 43.71
N ARG A 772 -23.87 33.95 42.38
CA ARG A 772 -25.05 33.86 41.50
C ARG A 772 -25.77 32.53 41.67
N TYR A 773 -25.06 31.40 41.81
CA TYR A 773 -25.68 30.10 42.10
C TYR A 773 -26.43 30.11 43.43
N LEU A 774 -25.85 30.69 44.48
CA LEU A 774 -26.51 30.84 45.78
C LEU A 774 -27.77 31.71 45.69
N GLN A 775 -27.74 32.81 44.94
CA GLN A 775 -28.91 33.65 44.69
C GLN A 775 -29.98 32.91 43.89
N PHE A 776 -29.59 32.16 42.87
CA PHE A 776 -30.52 31.34 42.08
C PHE A 776 -31.20 30.28 42.94
N GLN A 777 -30.45 29.57 43.81
CA GLN A 777 -31.02 28.58 44.72
C GLN A 777 -31.96 29.21 45.76
N LYS A 778 -31.73 30.46 46.18
CA LYS A 778 -32.68 31.24 47.01
C LYS A 778 -33.97 31.63 46.27
N GLN A 779 -33.91 31.83 44.96
CA GLN A 779 -35.08 32.23 44.16
C GLN A 779 -35.94 31.04 43.73
N LYS A 780 -35.40 29.81 43.79
CA LYS A 780 -36.03 28.59 43.25
C LYS A 780 -37.28 28.12 44.01
N GLY A 781 -37.52 28.61 45.23
CA GLY A 781 -38.67 28.27 46.08
C GLY A 781 -38.66 26.83 46.63
N GLY A 782 -39.36 26.60 47.76
CA GLY A 782 -39.48 25.28 48.43
C GLY A 782 -38.55 25.06 49.63
N ALA A 783 -38.47 23.83 50.15
CA ALA A 783 -37.66 23.46 51.34
C ALA A 783 -36.14 23.67 51.16
N ILE A 784 -35.68 23.83 49.92
CA ILE A 784 -34.30 24.21 49.58
C ILE A 784 -34.13 25.72 49.75
N SER A 785 -35.11 26.54 49.37
CA SER A 785 -35.07 27.99 49.57
C SER A 785 -34.94 28.37 51.05
N GLU A 786 -35.72 27.75 51.94
CA GLU A 786 -35.68 28.01 53.39
C GLU A 786 -34.32 27.67 54.03
N LYS A 787 -33.65 26.61 53.54
CA LYS A 787 -32.30 26.23 53.97
C LYS A 787 -31.25 27.27 53.56
N TYR A 788 -31.32 27.76 52.32
CA TYR A 788 -30.34 28.73 51.80
C TYR A 788 -30.63 30.18 52.22
N GLU A 789 -31.85 30.52 52.62
CA GLU A 789 -32.23 31.85 53.09
C GLU A 789 -31.43 32.29 54.32
N ALA A 790 -31.04 31.34 55.18
CA ALA A 790 -30.20 31.57 56.35
C ALA A 790 -28.75 32.00 56.01
N ILE A 791 -28.27 31.84 54.77
CA ILE A 791 -26.91 32.25 54.35
C ILE A 791 -26.93 33.73 53.91
N LYS A 792 -26.24 34.63 54.62
CA LYS A 792 -26.16 36.05 54.22
C LYS A 792 -25.16 36.25 53.08
N ILE A 793 -25.55 36.95 52.01
CA ILE A 793 -24.66 37.37 50.92
C ILE A 793 -24.42 38.87 51.08
N TRP A 794 -23.17 39.33 51.09
CA TRP A 794 -22.83 40.75 51.22
C TRP A 794 -23.15 41.50 49.91
N HIS A 795 -23.88 42.62 50.02
CA HIS A 795 -24.40 43.41 48.90
C HIS A 795 -23.35 44.28 48.18
N SER A 796 -22.15 44.45 48.73
CA SER A 796 -21.21 45.50 48.30
C SER A 796 -20.44 45.22 47.01
N TRP A 797 -20.37 43.96 46.54
CA TRP A 797 -19.65 43.60 45.31
C TRP A 797 -20.48 43.78 44.02
N TRP A 798 -21.79 44.04 44.13
CA TRP A 798 -22.71 44.00 42.99
C TRP A 798 -22.98 45.35 42.31
N SER A 799 -22.39 46.44 42.80
CA SER A 799 -22.79 47.79 42.35
C SER A 799 -21.93 48.40 41.25
N GLU A 800 -20.79 47.80 40.83
CA GLU A 800 -19.87 48.46 39.88
C GLU A 800 -19.57 47.71 38.57
N GLU A 801 -19.94 46.43 38.38
CA GLU A 801 -19.62 45.69 37.14
C GLU A 801 -20.81 45.32 36.23
N LEU A 802 -22.05 45.69 36.61
CA LEU A 802 -23.26 45.35 35.84
C LEU A 802 -23.66 46.38 34.77
N ASP A 803 -22.96 47.52 34.68
CA ASP A 803 -23.24 48.54 33.64
C ASP A 803 -22.41 48.35 32.34
N ALA A 804 -21.55 47.33 32.26
CA ALA A 804 -20.69 47.11 31.09
C ALA A 804 -20.71 45.66 30.55
N SER A 805 -21.89 45.09 30.31
CA SER A 805 -22.08 44.05 29.27
C SER A 805 -23.55 43.63 29.16
N ASN A 806 -24.40 44.58 28.77
CA ASN A 806 -25.69 44.24 28.19
C ASN A 806 -25.48 43.86 26.72
N ALA A 807 -25.13 42.59 26.47
CA ALA A 807 -25.15 42.01 25.13
C ALA A 807 -25.64 40.56 25.22
N SER A 808 -26.87 40.39 24.79
CA SER A 808 -27.53 39.14 24.44
C SER A 808 -26.66 38.26 23.53
N SER A 809 -26.01 37.24 24.10
CA SER A 809 -25.69 35.97 23.41
C SER A 809 -24.80 35.13 24.32
N VAL A 810 -25.36 34.05 24.87
CA VAL A 810 -24.82 32.68 25.07
C VAL A 810 -25.75 32.04 26.12
N LEU A 811 -27.00 31.81 25.71
CA LEU A 811 -27.83 30.76 26.28
C LEU A 811 -27.47 29.49 25.50
N THR A 812 -26.47 28.78 25.98
CA THR A 812 -26.29 27.36 25.66
C THR A 812 -26.29 26.63 27.00
N PRO A 813 -27.04 25.53 27.15
CA PRO A 813 -26.96 24.71 28.33
C PRO A 813 -25.52 24.16 28.38
N CYS A 814 -24.69 24.74 29.25
CA CYS A 814 -23.44 24.10 29.64
C CYS A 814 -23.81 22.77 30.27
N VAL A 815 -23.76 21.75 29.43
CA VAL A 815 -23.32 20.40 29.72
C VAL A 815 -22.64 20.39 31.07
N LEU A 816 -23.29 19.70 32.02
CA LEU A 816 -22.64 19.09 33.16
C LEU A 816 -21.45 18.29 32.61
N ILE A 817 -20.31 18.96 32.47
CA ILE A 817 -19.03 18.29 32.37
C ILE A 817 -18.84 17.66 33.73
N ARG A 818 -19.22 16.39 33.83
CA ARG A 818 -18.66 15.43 34.77
C ARG A 818 -17.15 15.44 34.57
N PHE A 819 -16.46 16.40 35.17
CA PHE A 819 -15.14 16.17 35.73
C PHE A 819 -15.34 16.07 37.24
N TRP A 820 -14.70 15.04 37.79
CA TRP A 820 -14.91 14.40 39.10
C TRP A 820 -15.98 13.31 39.08
#